data_AF-A0A9W4H9S9-F1
#
_entry.id   AF-A0A9W4H9S9-F1
#
_cell.length_a   1.000
_cell.length_b   1.000
_cell.length_c   1.000
_cell.angle_alpha   90.00
_cell.angle_beta   90.00
_cell.angle_gamma   90.00
#
_symmetry.space_group_name_H-M   'P 1'
#
loop_
_entity.id
_entity.type
_entity.pdbx_description
1 polymer ?
#
loop_
_entity_poly.entity_id
_entity_poly.type
_entity_poly.pdbx_seq_one_letter_code
_entity_poly.pdbx_strand_id
1 'polypeptide(L)'
;MPSHGDKDRNEPDKLNTIATQRSPFPNHPPPRQHSIMGPIDVEKVLAELTLQEKIKMLSGHDTWSTSAIERLEIPAITTTDGPHGARGTSFFNGPPGMLTPTATAMGATFDRALMGAVGQMLGKETREKGCQVLLAPTVCLQRSPLIGRGFEAFGEDPWLSGTMAADYINGVQSESVACAIKHYAAHDQSSQSQEDSIWASERTLRELHLLPFQIAVMQANPWAVMTSYHKINGIHAAEHPWLIDQLLRNDLGWDGLVMSDWFGTYSTTEALNAGLDLEMPGPTRWRGQLLFWAVVSKKVKLSKLDAAVRNYLNLLNKVQPALEQPVEQSAAGDSPAKRALCRKVAAESIVLLKNEKGFLPLDPKRADKKYALIGPGAVYPAVSGGGSADLIPYYISKPLDALSEVVGAENVTTNVGCYGHLFTPCLSSGITVPGSDRKGYYVEYFMQEPDMGRQVKPLVTTTTQQAQMFFADNLPDGITEGFWVRVTTTYTAEATGPIRIGLCVAGKGRLYIDGVEKIDLFTSHPKKTLQTPMFDQYSMEVTTILDAVKDGKYEIMVLLHNGSLTPSVGALSSGGLRIGCCEHFDPAAKLAEAVELAQTVDYPIVIAGLNSDWESEAIDRKSLALAPQVDELIEAVIRANPHTIVVTQAGCPITLPWVDSAKTLVHAWYGGQETGNGIMDVLFGKVNPSGRLSVTFPKRLEDTPAFLSFGKQEKQLYYGEGVFIGHRYYEKLKTPPLFYFGYGLSYTTFAYRDLQMPSSIDLATQPTFNVSVTLQNTGTRDGAEIVQVYVADLASSIQRPVKELKGYQKVFVAAGETVVVSVTLDKYALSFWSHDHEQWLAEKGTFETIIATSADPRDEVLRRRFELVENYLWSGK
;
A
#
# COMPACT_ATOMS: atom_id res chain seq x y z
N MET A 1 21.51 -45.46 -62.45
CA MET A 1 20.74 -45.95 -63.61
C MET A 1 20.04 -47.23 -63.21
N PRO A 2 18.81 -47.56 -63.64
CA PRO A 2 17.73 -46.81 -64.35
C PRO A 2 16.49 -46.59 -63.41
N SER A 3 15.68 -45.52 -63.47
CA SER A 3 14.69 -44.99 -64.45
C SER A 3 13.27 -45.61 -64.40
N HIS A 4 12.29 -44.74 -64.04
CA HIS A 4 10.84 -44.70 -64.33
C HIS A 4 9.93 -45.79 -63.72
N GLY A 5 8.75 -45.52 -63.14
CA GLY A 5 7.92 -44.31 -62.93
C GLY A 5 6.47 -44.77 -62.69
N ASP A 6 5.66 -44.09 -61.86
CA ASP A 6 4.24 -43.78 -62.14
C ASP A 6 3.53 -42.94 -61.04
N LYS A 7 2.79 -41.96 -61.56
CA LYS A 7 1.57 -41.20 -61.17
C LYS A 7 0.91 -41.22 -59.77
N ASP A 8 0.63 -39.97 -59.36
CA ASP A 8 -0.59 -39.38 -58.76
C ASP A 8 -1.17 -39.89 -57.43
N ARG A 9 -1.16 -39.01 -56.41
CA ARG A 9 -2.35 -38.26 -55.94
C ARG A 9 -2.07 -37.38 -54.69
N ASN A 10 -2.41 -36.10 -54.83
CA ASN A 10 -2.94 -35.15 -53.82
C ASN A 10 -2.38 -35.10 -52.38
N GLU A 11 -1.64 -34.03 -52.09
CA GLU A 11 -1.62 -33.34 -50.78
C GLU A 11 -1.62 -31.81 -51.01
N PRO A 12 -2.42 -31.02 -50.27
CA PRO A 12 -2.31 -29.57 -50.27
C PRO A 12 -1.36 -29.06 -49.18
N ASP A 13 -0.40 -28.26 -49.63
CA ASP A 13 0.38 -27.21 -48.98
C ASP A 13 0.36 -27.08 -47.44
N LYS A 14 1.51 -27.41 -46.85
CA LYS A 14 1.94 -26.95 -45.52
C LYS A 14 2.40 -25.49 -45.62
N LEU A 15 1.58 -24.57 -45.12
CA LEU A 15 2.00 -23.20 -44.80
C LEU A 15 2.59 -23.14 -43.39
N ASN A 16 3.91 -22.97 -43.33
CA ASN A 16 4.66 -22.56 -42.14
C ASN A 16 4.09 -21.26 -41.56
N THR A 17 3.55 -21.32 -40.35
CA THR A 17 3.27 -20.13 -39.55
C THR A 17 4.35 -19.99 -38.48
N ILE A 18 5.25 -19.04 -38.71
CA ILE A 18 6.24 -18.57 -37.75
C ILE A 18 5.49 -17.84 -36.63
N ALA A 19 5.57 -18.36 -35.41
CA ALA A 19 5.06 -17.70 -34.21
C ALA A 19 5.98 -16.51 -33.86
N THR A 20 5.59 -15.30 -34.24
CA THR A 20 6.21 -14.08 -33.73
C THR A 20 5.64 -13.77 -32.34
N GLN A 21 6.49 -13.85 -31.32
CA GLN A 21 6.24 -13.22 -30.01
C GLN A 21 5.97 -11.73 -30.23
N ARG A 22 4.74 -11.27 -29.95
CA ARG A 22 4.41 -9.85 -29.87
C ARG A 22 4.56 -9.39 -28.43
N SER A 23 5.19 -8.23 -28.27
CA SER A 23 5.30 -7.46 -27.04
C SER A 23 3.92 -7.24 -26.38
N PRO A 24 3.80 -7.28 -25.03
CA PRO A 24 2.54 -7.10 -24.32
C PRO A 24 2.10 -5.63 -24.17
N PHE A 25 2.87 -4.66 -24.67
CA PHE A 25 2.49 -3.25 -24.62
C PHE A 25 1.54 -2.93 -25.80
N PRO A 26 0.50 -2.09 -25.60
CA PRO A 26 -0.25 -1.55 -26.72
C PRO A 26 0.74 -0.93 -27.71
N ASN A 27 0.55 -1.21 -29.01
CA ASN A 27 1.31 -0.56 -30.08
C ASN A 27 0.98 0.93 -30.07
N HIS A 28 1.66 1.70 -29.22
CA HIS A 28 1.83 3.11 -29.48
C HIS A 28 2.59 3.24 -30.81
N PRO A 29 2.26 4.24 -31.65
CA PRO A 29 3.09 4.54 -32.81
C PRO A 29 4.55 4.67 -32.33
N PRO A 30 5.54 4.23 -33.13
CA PRO A 30 6.94 4.39 -32.75
C PRO A 30 7.14 5.86 -32.35
N PRO A 31 7.85 6.15 -31.24
CA PRO A 31 8.16 7.52 -30.92
C PRO A 31 8.79 8.11 -32.17
N ARG A 32 8.19 9.18 -32.71
CA ARG A 32 8.91 10.02 -33.66
C ARG A 32 10.25 10.30 -32.97
N GLN A 33 11.34 10.16 -33.70
CA GLN A 33 12.65 10.61 -33.24
C GLN A 33 12.52 12.11 -32.95
N HIS A 34 12.04 12.45 -31.77
CA HIS A 34 12.06 13.78 -31.24
C HIS A 34 13.53 14.05 -30.97
N SER A 35 14.05 15.04 -31.69
CA SER A 35 15.31 15.70 -31.38
C SER A 35 15.43 15.82 -29.86
N ILE A 36 16.57 15.45 -29.30
CA ILE A 36 16.92 15.63 -27.88
C ILE A 36 16.47 17.03 -27.49
N MET A 37 15.37 17.13 -26.75
CA MET A 37 14.86 18.43 -26.37
C MET A 37 15.80 18.93 -25.28
N GLY A 38 16.32 20.14 -25.42
CA GLY A 38 16.94 20.79 -24.27
C GLY A 38 15.92 20.96 -23.14
N PRO A 39 16.36 21.28 -21.92
CA PRO A 39 15.43 21.68 -20.86
C PRO A 39 14.55 22.83 -21.34
N ILE A 40 13.26 22.79 -20.98
CA ILE A 40 12.28 23.82 -21.32
C ILE A 40 12.70 25.13 -20.65
N ASP A 41 12.88 26.19 -21.44
CA ASP A 41 12.95 27.56 -20.92
C ASP A 41 11.56 27.97 -20.42
N VAL A 42 11.36 27.83 -19.11
CA VAL A 42 10.05 27.95 -18.46
C VAL A 42 9.44 29.34 -18.67
N GLU A 43 10.22 30.41 -18.53
CA GLU A 43 9.69 31.77 -18.67
C GLU A 43 9.37 32.10 -20.13
N LYS A 44 10.21 31.64 -21.07
CA LYS A 44 9.92 31.80 -22.51
C LYS A 44 8.64 31.06 -22.90
N VAL A 45 8.53 29.79 -22.54
CA VAL A 45 7.34 28.98 -22.85
C VAL A 45 6.09 29.54 -22.19
N LEU A 46 6.20 29.99 -20.93
CA LEU A 46 5.09 30.60 -20.22
C LEU A 46 4.58 31.90 -20.88
N ALA A 47 5.48 32.68 -21.50
CA ALA A 47 5.12 33.87 -22.26
C ALA A 47 4.47 33.54 -23.61
N GLU A 48 4.84 32.41 -24.23
CA GLU A 48 4.29 31.97 -25.52
C GLU A 48 2.95 31.23 -25.39
N LEU A 49 2.67 30.57 -24.26
CA LEU A 49 1.42 29.86 -24.01
C LEU A 49 0.21 30.80 -24.02
N THR A 50 -0.82 30.42 -24.80
CA THR A 50 -2.14 31.07 -24.74
C THR A 50 -2.83 30.76 -23.42
N LEU A 51 -3.84 31.56 -23.06
CA LEU A 51 -4.64 31.33 -21.84
C LEU A 51 -5.27 29.92 -21.84
N GLN A 52 -5.79 29.46 -22.98
CA GLN A 52 -6.38 28.14 -23.11
C GLN A 52 -5.36 27.02 -22.94
N GLU A 53 -4.15 27.17 -23.48
CA GLU A 53 -3.10 26.17 -23.30
C GLU A 53 -2.62 26.11 -21.85
N LYS A 54 -2.43 27.27 -21.20
CA LYS A 54 -2.14 27.34 -19.75
C LYS A 54 -3.17 26.57 -18.94
N ILE A 55 -4.45 26.81 -19.22
CA ILE A 55 -5.57 26.16 -18.55
C ILE A 55 -5.58 24.65 -18.80
N LYS A 56 -5.42 24.23 -20.07
CA LYS A 56 -5.41 22.82 -20.49
C LYS A 56 -4.32 22.00 -19.77
N MET A 57 -3.17 22.61 -19.49
CA MET A 57 -2.04 21.95 -18.81
C MET A 57 -2.29 21.68 -17.31
N LEU A 58 -3.21 22.41 -16.68
CA LEU A 58 -3.46 22.32 -15.22
C LEU A 58 -4.58 21.33 -14.85
N SER A 59 -4.89 20.41 -15.75
CA SER A 59 -5.80 19.29 -15.48
C SER A 59 -5.36 18.04 -16.25
N GLY A 60 -5.70 16.87 -15.71
CA GLY A 60 -5.56 15.61 -16.43
C GLY A 60 -6.24 15.66 -17.81
N HIS A 61 -5.59 15.05 -18.80
CA HIS A 61 -6.18 14.74 -20.10
C HIS A 61 -7.16 13.56 -19.97
N ASP A 62 -6.70 12.52 -19.27
CA ASP A 62 -7.42 11.29 -18.97
C ASP A 62 -7.21 10.91 -17.49
N THR A 63 -7.50 9.67 -17.12
CA THR A 63 -7.33 9.17 -15.74
C THR A 63 -5.91 9.34 -15.21
N TRP A 64 -4.87 9.23 -16.04
CA TRP A 64 -3.48 9.09 -15.62
C TRP A 64 -2.52 10.11 -16.21
N SER A 65 -2.87 10.72 -17.34
CA SER A 65 -1.96 11.51 -18.16
C SER A 65 -2.37 12.97 -18.22
N THR A 66 -1.39 13.84 -18.42
CA THR A 66 -1.58 15.28 -18.64
C THR A 66 -1.65 15.61 -20.13
N SER A 67 -1.95 16.85 -20.49
CA SER A 67 -2.08 17.26 -21.89
C SER A 67 -0.77 17.74 -22.51
N ALA A 68 -0.42 17.25 -23.69
CA ALA A 68 0.65 17.81 -24.52
C ALA A 68 0.25 19.14 -25.20
N ILE A 69 1.24 19.99 -25.45
CA ILE A 69 1.15 21.22 -26.28
C ILE A 69 2.15 21.11 -27.43
N GLU A 70 1.72 20.50 -28.54
CA GLU A 70 2.61 20.11 -29.66
C GLU A 70 3.37 21.29 -30.30
N ARG A 71 2.73 22.45 -30.47
CA ARG A 71 3.38 23.61 -31.14
C ARG A 71 4.57 24.17 -30.35
N LEU A 72 4.60 23.93 -29.05
CA LEU A 72 5.65 24.35 -28.13
C LEU A 72 6.51 23.16 -27.67
N GLU A 73 6.31 22.00 -28.30
CA GLU A 73 7.03 20.76 -27.99
C GLU A 73 6.90 20.36 -26.51
N ILE A 74 5.80 20.70 -25.83
CA ILE A 74 5.57 20.30 -24.44
C ILE A 74 4.94 18.91 -24.43
N PRO A 75 5.61 17.87 -23.90
CA PRO A 75 5.07 16.52 -23.86
C PRO A 75 4.02 16.38 -22.77
N ALA A 76 3.20 15.32 -22.87
CA ALA A 76 2.41 14.84 -21.75
C ALA A 76 3.31 14.03 -20.80
N ILE A 77 3.02 14.11 -19.50
CA ILE A 77 3.51 13.14 -18.50
C ILE A 77 2.38 12.28 -17.97
N THR A 78 2.74 11.07 -17.59
CA THR A 78 1.85 10.02 -17.11
C THR A 78 2.17 9.66 -15.67
N THR A 79 1.12 9.50 -14.88
CA THR A 79 1.19 9.12 -13.47
C THR A 79 0.87 7.64 -13.27
N THR A 80 1.34 7.07 -12.17
CA THR A 80 0.95 5.73 -11.74
C THR A 80 0.96 5.60 -10.23
N ASP A 81 -0.02 4.88 -9.66
CA ASP A 81 0.08 4.41 -8.28
C ASP A 81 1.13 3.29 -8.17
N GLY A 82 1.74 3.04 -7.03
CA GLY A 82 1.64 3.76 -5.77
C GLY A 82 2.73 3.30 -4.78
N PRO A 83 2.45 3.26 -3.47
CA PRO A 83 3.51 3.27 -2.46
C PRO A 83 4.30 1.96 -2.27
N HIS A 84 3.74 0.81 -2.67
CA HIS A 84 4.41 -0.50 -2.54
C HIS A 84 4.39 -1.31 -3.86
N GLY A 85 4.42 -0.59 -4.98
CA GLY A 85 4.47 -1.16 -6.32
C GLY A 85 3.96 -0.20 -7.38
N ALA A 86 4.54 -0.19 -8.58
CA ALA A 86 4.06 0.62 -9.69
C ALA A 86 3.02 -0.17 -10.50
N ARG A 87 1.72 0.17 -10.41
CA ARG A 87 0.63 -0.54 -11.10
C ARG A 87 0.71 -0.36 -12.62
N GLY A 88 1.04 0.84 -13.07
CA GLY A 88 0.80 1.32 -14.43
C GLY A 88 -0.50 2.12 -14.53
N THR A 89 -1.03 2.22 -15.75
CA THR A 89 -2.16 3.09 -16.10
C THR A 89 -3.50 2.37 -16.19
N SER A 90 -3.63 1.16 -15.65
CA SER A 90 -4.87 0.37 -15.77
C SER A 90 -5.12 -0.50 -14.54
N PHE A 91 -6.36 -0.51 -14.03
CA PHE A 91 -6.80 -1.54 -13.08
C PHE A 91 -7.09 -2.86 -13.79
N PHE A 92 -7.81 -2.79 -14.93
CA PHE A 92 -8.15 -3.95 -15.74
C PHE A 92 -7.10 -4.18 -16.82
N ASN A 93 -6.57 -5.41 -16.90
CA ASN A 93 -5.57 -5.83 -17.88
C ASN A 93 -4.31 -4.91 -17.93
N GLY A 94 -3.94 -4.34 -16.79
CA GLY A 94 -2.68 -3.62 -16.64
C GLY A 94 -1.45 -4.55 -16.68
N PRO A 95 -0.25 -4.02 -16.94
CA PRO A 95 0.97 -4.80 -16.88
C PRO A 95 1.28 -5.21 -15.42
N PRO A 96 1.79 -6.42 -15.18
CA PRO A 96 2.21 -6.82 -13.84
C PRO A 96 3.35 -5.94 -13.31
N GLY A 97 3.51 -5.90 -11.99
CA GLY A 97 4.56 -5.12 -11.31
C GLY A 97 5.15 -5.83 -10.09
N MET A 98 6.24 -5.29 -9.55
CA MET A 98 6.78 -5.75 -8.27
C MET A 98 5.85 -5.32 -7.14
N LEU A 99 5.34 -6.29 -6.41
CA LEU A 99 4.55 -6.04 -5.22
C LEU A 99 5.46 -6.21 -4.00
N THR A 100 5.94 -5.10 -3.45
CA THR A 100 6.71 -5.10 -2.20
C THR A 100 5.78 -5.31 -1.01
N PRO A 101 6.31 -5.62 0.19
CA PRO A 101 5.52 -5.51 1.40
C PRO A 101 4.88 -4.13 1.54
N THR A 102 3.73 -4.09 2.22
CA THR A 102 2.98 -2.86 2.51
C THR A 102 3.80 -1.87 3.33
N ALA A 103 3.41 -0.59 3.35
CA ALA A 103 4.23 0.44 3.96
C ALA A 103 4.36 0.29 5.47
N THR A 104 3.35 -0.24 6.17
CA THR A 104 3.50 -0.56 7.61
C THR A 104 4.56 -1.61 7.85
N ALA A 105 4.65 -2.63 6.98
CA ALA A 105 5.71 -3.62 6.99
C ALA A 105 7.07 -2.99 6.69
N MET A 106 7.14 -2.11 5.69
CA MET A 106 8.36 -1.36 5.37
C MET A 106 8.82 -0.49 6.55
N GLY A 107 7.89 0.20 7.23
CA GLY A 107 8.17 0.98 8.44
C GLY A 107 8.70 0.10 9.58
N ALA A 108 8.22 -1.14 9.69
CA ALA A 108 8.68 -2.10 10.68
C ALA A 108 10.15 -2.52 10.49
N THR A 109 10.75 -2.25 9.32
CA THR A 109 12.18 -2.52 9.10
C THR A 109 13.09 -1.54 9.84
N PHE A 110 12.62 -0.30 10.12
CA PHE A 110 13.45 0.83 10.60
C PHE A 110 14.76 1.00 9.80
N ASP A 111 14.76 0.62 8.51
CA ASP A 111 15.94 0.65 7.65
C ASP A 111 15.78 1.67 6.52
N ARG A 112 16.34 2.86 6.75
CA ARG A 112 16.35 3.97 5.79
C ARG A 112 17.06 3.61 4.47
N ALA A 113 18.16 2.88 4.54
CA ALA A 113 18.92 2.49 3.35
C ALA A 113 18.11 1.49 2.50
N LEU A 114 17.40 0.56 3.16
CA LEU A 114 16.49 -0.35 2.48
C LEU A 114 15.33 0.41 1.81
N MET A 115 14.79 1.46 2.45
CA MET A 115 13.77 2.32 1.82
C MET A 115 14.29 3.04 0.58
N GLY A 116 15.52 3.54 0.61
CA GLY A 116 16.18 4.10 -0.58
C GLY A 116 16.31 3.09 -1.71
N ALA A 117 16.68 1.85 -1.41
CA ALA A 117 16.76 0.77 -2.42
C ALA A 117 15.38 0.41 -3.00
N VAL A 118 14.34 0.35 -2.17
CA VAL A 118 12.94 0.15 -2.61
C VAL A 118 12.51 1.30 -3.52
N GLY A 119 12.74 2.55 -3.10
CA GLY A 119 12.43 3.73 -3.91
C GLY A 119 13.13 3.71 -5.27
N GLN A 120 14.42 3.37 -5.30
CA GLN A 120 15.17 3.25 -6.55
C GLN A 120 14.57 2.17 -7.48
N MET A 121 14.22 1.00 -6.92
CA MET A 121 13.58 -0.06 -7.70
C MET A 121 12.25 0.41 -8.31
N LEU A 122 11.41 1.07 -7.52
CA LEU A 122 10.10 1.55 -7.97
C LEU A 122 10.22 2.72 -8.96
N GLY A 123 11.23 3.58 -8.82
CA GLY A 123 11.57 4.59 -9.84
C GLY A 123 11.90 3.95 -11.19
N LYS A 124 12.72 2.90 -11.22
CA LYS A 124 12.99 2.13 -12.45
C LYS A 124 11.73 1.50 -13.02
N GLU A 125 10.92 0.86 -12.18
CA GLU A 125 9.69 0.22 -12.64
C GLU A 125 8.65 1.21 -13.19
N THR A 126 8.58 2.41 -12.59
CA THR A 126 7.74 3.50 -13.08
C THR A 126 8.14 3.90 -14.51
N ARG A 127 9.46 3.98 -14.79
CA ARG A 127 9.97 4.25 -16.15
C ARG A 127 9.70 3.10 -17.11
N GLU A 128 9.85 1.85 -16.66
CA GLU A 128 9.54 0.67 -17.45
C GLU A 128 8.09 0.66 -17.95
N LYS A 129 7.19 1.26 -17.17
CA LYS A 129 5.77 1.43 -17.50
C LYS A 129 5.46 2.72 -18.28
N GLY A 130 6.48 3.46 -18.72
CA GLY A 130 6.34 4.71 -19.47
C GLY A 130 5.74 5.85 -18.65
N CYS A 131 5.82 5.78 -17.31
CA CYS A 131 5.29 6.79 -16.40
C CYS A 131 6.42 7.66 -15.83
N GLN A 132 6.09 8.87 -15.38
CA GLN A 132 7.04 9.88 -14.91
C GLN A 132 6.77 10.34 -13.46
N VAL A 133 5.58 10.03 -12.94
CA VAL A 133 5.20 10.37 -11.56
C VAL A 133 4.68 9.13 -10.85
N LEU A 134 5.34 8.75 -9.76
CA LEU A 134 4.87 7.73 -8.84
C LEU A 134 4.08 8.40 -7.71
N LEU A 135 2.83 7.96 -7.51
CA LEU A 135 1.91 8.52 -6.51
C LEU A 135 2.20 7.90 -5.13
N ALA A 136 3.34 8.28 -4.56
CA ALA A 136 3.96 7.68 -3.39
C ALA A 136 4.99 8.62 -2.73
N PRO A 137 5.45 8.30 -1.51
CA PRO A 137 4.85 7.34 -0.58
C PRO A 137 3.63 7.93 0.14
N THR A 138 2.84 7.08 0.78
CA THR A 138 1.78 7.52 1.70
C THR A 138 2.36 7.63 3.11
N VAL A 139 2.21 8.78 3.76
CA VAL A 139 2.92 9.12 5.03
C VAL A 139 2.00 9.53 6.18
N CYS A 140 0.69 9.42 5.97
CA CYS A 140 -0.34 9.64 7.00
C CYS A 140 -0.12 8.74 8.23
N LEU A 141 -0.70 9.09 9.38
CA LEU A 141 -0.41 8.38 10.62
C LEU A 141 -1.61 7.51 11.01
N GLN A 142 -1.34 6.30 11.50
CA GLN A 142 -2.38 5.40 12.03
C GLN A 142 -2.84 5.88 13.43
N ARG A 143 -3.44 7.08 13.47
CA ARG A 143 -4.11 7.66 14.65
C ARG A 143 -5.11 6.68 15.27
N SER A 144 -5.88 6.01 14.41
CA SER A 144 -6.75 4.90 14.76
C SER A 144 -6.23 3.64 14.09
N PRO A 145 -6.22 2.49 14.78
CA PRO A 145 -5.91 1.21 14.14
C PRO A 145 -6.99 0.79 13.13
N LEU A 146 -8.19 1.38 13.15
CA LEU A 146 -9.31 0.99 12.28
C LEU A 146 -9.24 1.57 10.86
N ILE A 147 -8.31 2.49 10.60
CA ILE A 147 -8.17 3.14 9.29
C ILE A 147 -8.01 2.10 8.16
N GLY A 148 -8.82 2.26 7.10
CA GLY A 148 -8.80 1.39 5.92
C GLY A 148 -7.46 1.31 5.22
N ARG A 149 -6.82 2.46 5.03
CA ARG A 149 -5.52 2.62 4.35
C ARG A 149 -4.33 2.62 5.32
N GLY A 150 -4.50 2.13 6.54
CA GLY A 150 -3.40 2.14 7.51
C GLY A 150 -2.21 1.33 7.03
N PHE A 151 -2.44 0.20 6.35
CA PHE A 151 -1.39 -0.61 5.71
C PHE A 151 -0.54 0.18 4.71
N GLU A 152 -1.06 1.27 4.17
CA GLU A 152 -0.44 2.06 3.12
C GLU A 152 0.56 3.11 3.65
N ALA A 153 0.58 3.37 4.97
CA ALA A 153 1.53 4.30 5.58
C ALA A 153 2.55 3.61 6.50
N PHE A 154 3.69 4.26 6.76
CA PHE A 154 4.81 3.61 7.45
C PHE A 154 4.57 3.24 8.92
N GLY A 155 3.83 4.05 9.68
CA GLY A 155 3.62 3.80 11.11
C GLY A 155 3.06 4.99 11.87
N GLU A 156 2.80 4.80 13.16
CA GLU A 156 2.10 5.79 14.00
C GLU A 156 2.98 6.97 14.44
N ASP A 157 4.30 6.85 14.25
CA ASP A 157 5.28 7.84 14.68
C ASP A 157 5.68 8.77 13.53
N PRO A 158 5.55 10.11 13.69
CA PRO A 158 5.82 11.05 12.63
C PRO A 158 7.30 11.12 12.23
N TRP A 159 8.23 10.86 13.17
CA TRP A 159 9.65 10.86 12.86
C TRP A 159 10.00 9.65 11.99
N LEU A 160 9.57 8.45 12.41
CA LEU A 160 9.71 7.23 11.61
C LEU A 160 9.11 7.40 10.21
N SER A 161 7.85 7.84 10.12
CA SER A 161 7.16 8.00 8.83
C SER A 161 7.88 9.00 7.92
N GLY A 162 8.28 10.16 8.46
CA GLY A 162 8.98 11.19 7.71
C GLY A 162 10.36 10.77 7.20
N THR A 163 11.19 10.13 8.03
CA THR A 163 12.55 9.74 7.62
C THR A 163 12.56 8.54 6.69
N MET A 164 11.65 7.58 6.85
CA MET A 164 11.49 6.48 5.88
C MET A 164 11.01 7.00 4.52
N ALA A 165 10.07 7.94 4.53
CA ALA A 165 9.60 8.59 3.31
C ALA A 165 10.70 9.36 2.59
N ALA A 166 11.54 10.09 3.32
CA ALA A 166 12.63 10.86 2.73
C ALA A 166 13.59 9.97 1.90
N ASP A 167 14.06 8.86 2.45
CA ASP A 167 14.97 7.96 1.71
C ASP A 167 14.27 7.23 0.57
N TYR A 168 13.00 6.82 0.75
CA TYR A 168 12.18 6.30 -0.34
C TYR A 168 12.09 7.29 -1.51
N ILE A 169 11.77 8.56 -1.23
CA ILE A 169 11.63 9.63 -2.22
C ILE A 169 12.97 9.89 -2.93
N ASN A 170 14.06 9.94 -2.18
CA ASN A 170 15.41 10.08 -2.75
C ASN A 170 15.73 8.93 -3.71
N GLY A 171 15.36 7.70 -3.35
CA GLY A 171 15.48 6.53 -4.21
C GLY A 171 14.73 6.70 -5.53
N VAL A 172 13.44 7.04 -5.48
CA VAL A 172 12.60 7.23 -6.69
C VAL A 172 13.13 8.37 -7.57
N GLN A 173 13.42 9.53 -6.97
CA GLN A 173 13.89 10.71 -7.70
C GLN A 173 15.29 10.54 -8.30
N SER A 174 16.12 9.65 -7.76
CA SER A 174 17.42 9.30 -8.36
C SER A 174 17.28 8.70 -9.76
N GLU A 175 16.09 8.17 -10.09
CA GLU A 175 15.76 7.60 -11.39
C GLU A 175 15.05 8.61 -12.30
N SER A 176 15.06 9.91 -11.98
CA SER A 176 14.35 10.97 -12.73
C SER A 176 12.83 10.78 -12.79
N VAL A 177 12.26 10.13 -11.77
CA VAL A 177 10.81 9.97 -11.57
C VAL A 177 10.38 10.85 -10.41
N ALA A 178 9.29 11.58 -10.57
CA ALA A 178 8.75 12.38 -9.48
C ALA A 178 8.01 11.50 -8.47
N CYS A 179 8.20 11.80 -7.18
CA CYS A 179 7.28 11.35 -6.13
C CYS A 179 6.21 12.41 -5.90
N ALA A 180 4.95 11.98 -5.86
CA ALA A 180 3.85 12.75 -5.28
C ALA A 180 3.53 12.21 -3.88
N ILE A 181 4.24 12.74 -2.87
CA ILE A 181 4.03 12.34 -1.46
C ILE A 181 2.58 12.62 -1.04
N LYS A 182 1.93 11.67 -0.35
CA LYS A 182 0.48 11.72 -0.12
C LYS A 182 0.00 11.23 1.27
N HIS A 183 -1.20 11.59 1.72
CA HIS A 183 -2.08 12.64 1.19
C HIS A 183 -2.02 13.84 2.12
N TYR A 184 -1.67 15.00 1.58
CA TYR A 184 -1.41 16.24 2.31
C TYR A 184 -2.72 16.96 2.63
N ALA A 185 -3.23 16.92 3.87
CA ALA A 185 -2.71 16.24 5.06
C ALA A 185 -3.82 15.48 5.81
N ALA A 186 -3.45 14.81 6.91
CA ALA A 186 -4.36 14.18 7.87
C ALA A 186 -5.41 13.22 7.24
N HIS A 187 -5.03 12.46 6.22
CA HIS A 187 -5.91 11.44 5.63
C HIS A 187 -5.91 10.17 6.50
N ASP A 188 -6.38 10.31 7.74
CA ASP A 188 -6.29 9.25 8.75
C ASP A 188 -7.62 8.51 8.94
N GLN A 189 -8.60 8.73 8.04
CA GLN A 189 -9.87 8.01 7.89
C GLN A 189 -10.21 7.88 6.40
N SER A 190 -10.61 6.70 5.94
CA SER A 190 -10.84 6.42 4.51
C SER A 190 -12.29 6.65 4.09
N SER A 191 -13.24 6.31 4.96
CA SER A 191 -14.67 6.47 4.71
C SER A 191 -15.08 7.94 4.84
N GLN A 192 -15.99 8.39 3.95
CA GLN A 192 -16.56 9.75 3.91
C GLN A 192 -15.54 10.89 3.81
N SER A 193 -14.32 10.59 3.36
CA SER A 193 -13.19 11.53 3.34
C SER A 193 -13.43 12.80 2.52
N GLN A 194 -14.31 12.78 1.51
CA GLN A 194 -14.64 13.98 0.74
C GLN A 194 -15.59 14.95 1.46
N GLU A 195 -16.35 14.47 2.44
CA GLU A 195 -17.38 15.26 3.14
C GLU A 195 -16.93 15.72 4.53
N ASP A 196 -16.18 14.86 5.21
CA ASP A 196 -15.78 15.02 6.60
C ASP A 196 -14.77 16.16 6.80
N SER A 197 -14.92 16.86 7.93
CA SER A 197 -13.98 17.89 8.38
C SER A 197 -13.27 17.44 9.64
N ILE A 198 -11.95 17.37 9.55
CA ILE A 198 -11.05 17.16 10.68
C ILE A 198 -10.91 18.49 11.43
N TRP A 199 -11.06 18.44 12.75
CA TRP A 199 -10.86 19.55 13.66
C TRP A 199 -9.69 19.23 14.59
N ALA A 200 -8.59 19.95 14.41
CA ALA A 200 -7.34 19.72 15.12
C ALA A 200 -6.65 21.05 15.44
N SER A 201 -5.99 21.11 16.59
CA SER A 201 -5.13 22.25 16.93
C SER A 201 -3.95 22.33 15.98
N GLU A 202 -3.40 23.53 15.75
CA GLU A 202 -2.19 23.66 14.94
C GLU A 202 -1.03 22.86 15.52
N ARG A 203 -0.90 22.79 16.86
CA ARG A 203 0.08 21.94 17.52
C ARG A 203 -0.05 20.47 17.11
N THR A 204 -1.27 19.92 17.12
CA THR A 204 -1.55 18.55 16.65
C THR A 204 -1.14 18.38 15.19
N LEU A 205 -1.50 19.32 14.33
CA LEU A 205 -1.15 19.25 12.91
C LEU A 205 0.38 19.33 12.71
N ARG A 206 1.07 20.29 13.33
CA ARG A 206 2.50 20.55 13.21
C ARG A 206 3.36 19.42 13.79
N GLU A 207 3.01 18.88 14.95
CA GLU A 207 3.80 17.84 15.63
C GLU A 207 3.50 16.42 15.13
N LEU A 208 2.33 16.18 14.51
CA LEU A 208 1.93 14.87 14.00
C LEU A 208 1.73 14.87 12.48
N HIS A 209 0.59 15.35 12.00
CA HIS A 209 0.11 15.04 10.63
C HIS A 209 0.85 15.78 9.51
N LEU A 210 1.53 16.88 9.82
CA LEU A 210 2.35 17.66 8.88
C LEU A 210 3.85 17.34 9.02
N LEU A 211 4.28 16.82 10.17
CA LEU A 211 5.70 16.58 10.45
C LEU A 211 6.35 15.59 9.46
N PRO A 212 5.73 14.46 9.06
CA PRO A 212 6.28 13.58 8.03
C PRO A 212 6.55 14.29 6.70
N PHE A 213 5.61 15.13 6.26
CA PHE A 213 5.76 15.92 5.05
C PHE A 213 6.88 16.97 5.20
N GLN A 214 6.96 17.64 6.35
CA GLN A 214 8.01 18.62 6.64
C GLN A 214 9.40 17.98 6.63
N ILE A 215 9.56 16.81 7.26
CA ILE A 215 10.79 16.01 7.23
C ILE A 215 11.14 15.62 5.79
N ALA A 216 10.20 15.09 5.03
CA ALA A 216 10.42 14.69 3.63
C ALA A 216 10.80 15.88 2.74
N VAL A 217 10.16 17.03 2.91
CA VAL A 217 10.51 18.27 2.19
C VAL A 217 11.94 18.71 2.50
N MET A 218 12.36 18.62 3.75
CA MET A 218 13.70 19.02 4.17
C MET A 218 14.79 18.04 3.70
N GLN A 219 14.53 16.74 3.77
CA GLN A 219 15.55 15.71 3.55
C GLN A 219 15.56 15.14 2.13
N ALA A 220 14.48 15.31 1.36
CA ALA A 220 14.33 14.71 0.02
C ALA A 220 13.74 15.65 -1.04
N ASN A 221 13.16 16.79 -0.64
CA ASN A 221 12.55 17.77 -1.53
C ASN A 221 11.66 17.13 -2.62
N PRO A 222 10.52 16.51 -2.24
CA PRO A 222 9.66 15.79 -3.19
C PRO A 222 9.20 16.73 -4.30
N TRP A 223 9.22 16.26 -5.54
CA TRP A 223 8.89 17.11 -6.70
C TRP A 223 7.40 17.37 -6.84
N ALA A 224 6.55 16.56 -6.21
CA ALA A 224 5.13 16.81 -6.09
C ALA A 224 4.56 16.44 -4.71
N VAL A 225 3.42 17.03 -4.37
CA VAL A 225 2.60 16.72 -3.19
C VAL A 225 1.17 16.50 -3.67
N MET A 226 0.53 15.42 -3.22
CA MET A 226 -0.89 15.17 -3.49
C MET A 226 -1.74 15.55 -2.27
N THR A 227 -2.75 16.39 -2.45
CA THR A 227 -3.63 16.83 -1.35
C THR A 227 -4.58 15.74 -0.91
N SER A 228 -4.99 15.71 0.36
CA SER A 228 -6.03 14.80 0.85
C SER A 228 -7.43 15.20 0.40
N TYR A 229 -8.39 14.26 0.49
CA TYR A 229 -9.81 14.52 0.26
C TYR A 229 -10.47 15.34 1.38
N HIS A 230 -9.92 15.29 2.59
CA HIS A 230 -10.56 15.83 3.79
C HIS A 230 -10.66 17.35 3.78
N LYS A 231 -11.63 17.87 4.53
CA LYS A 231 -11.53 19.22 5.07
C LYS A 231 -10.68 19.19 6.34
N ILE A 232 -9.85 20.20 6.50
CA ILE A 232 -9.07 20.45 7.72
C ILE A 232 -9.53 21.81 8.25
N ASN A 233 -10.02 21.82 9.48
CA ASN A 233 -10.61 22.98 10.15
C ASN A 233 -11.64 23.73 9.28
N GLY A 234 -12.47 22.96 8.55
CA GLY A 234 -13.60 23.47 7.75
C GLY A 234 -13.31 23.73 6.26
N ILE A 235 -12.06 23.67 5.81
CA ILE A 235 -11.66 23.94 4.42
C ILE A 235 -11.03 22.70 3.80
N HIS A 236 -11.45 22.32 2.59
CA HIS A 236 -10.84 21.19 1.86
C HIS A 236 -9.34 21.40 1.68
N ALA A 237 -8.54 20.35 1.90
CA ALA A 237 -7.07 20.45 1.82
C ALA A 237 -6.60 21.01 0.48
N ALA A 238 -7.26 20.63 -0.62
CA ALA A 238 -7.04 21.11 -1.98
C ALA A 238 -7.30 22.63 -2.19
N GLU A 239 -7.89 23.30 -1.21
CA GLU A 239 -8.29 24.72 -1.27
C GLU A 239 -7.79 25.51 -0.06
N HIS A 240 -6.93 24.92 0.76
CA HIS A 240 -6.58 25.46 2.06
C HIS A 240 -5.36 26.39 1.95
N PRO A 241 -5.53 27.73 1.97
CA PRO A 241 -4.42 28.66 1.70
C PRO A 241 -3.32 28.58 2.76
N TRP A 242 -3.67 28.31 4.02
CA TRP A 242 -2.65 28.14 5.07
C TRP A 242 -1.82 26.85 4.88
N LEU A 243 -2.41 25.74 4.41
CA LEU A 243 -1.65 24.50 4.18
C LEU A 243 -0.75 24.64 2.96
N ILE A 244 -1.29 25.14 1.85
CA ILE A 244 -0.57 25.14 0.57
C ILE A 244 0.28 26.40 0.44
N ASP A 245 -0.32 27.59 0.37
CA ASP A 245 0.39 28.84 0.10
C ASP A 245 1.28 29.24 1.30
N GLN A 246 0.74 29.26 2.52
CA GLN A 246 1.53 29.69 3.68
C GLN A 246 2.55 28.63 4.10
N LEU A 247 2.11 27.42 4.45
CA LEU A 247 3.00 26.43 5.04
C LEU A 247 3.98 25.83 4.02
N LEU A 248 3.49 25.21 2.94
CA LEU A 248 4.41 24.58 1.97
C LEU A 248 5.26 25.63 1.24
N ARG A 249 4.65 26.69 0.67
CA ARG A 249 5.40 27.66 -0.14
C ARG A 249 6.21 28.64 0.70
N ASN A 250 5.57 29.32 1.64
CA ASN A 250 6.24 30.42 2.35
C ASN A 250 7.10 29.93 3.53
N ASP A 251 6.54 29.14 4.45
CA ASP A 251 7.25 28.71 5.66
C ASP A 251 8.36 27.71 5.32
N LEU A 252 8.08 26.71 4.48
CA LEU A 252 9.04 25.67 4.11
C LEU A 252 9.86 26.02 2.86
N GLY A 253 9.50 27.05 2.10
CA GLY A 253 10.20 27.40 0.86
C GLY A 253 10.23 26.23 -0.14
N TRP A 254 9.12 25.48 -0.26
CA TRP A 254 9.01 24.35 -1.18
C TRP A 254 8.36 24.78 -2.51
N ASP A 255 8.97 24.36 -3.62
CA ASP A 255 8.71 24.86 -4.97
C ASP A 255 8.25 23.78 -5.96
N GLY A 256 7.87 22.60 -5.47
CA GLY A 256 7.34 21.50 -6.30
C GLY A 256 5.90 21.69 -6.76
N LEU A 257 5.29 20.66 -7.36
CA LEU A 257 3.92 20.71 -7.87
C LEU A 257 2.89 20.18 -6.85
N VAL A 258 1.80 20.91 -6.60
CA VAL A 258 0.67 20.42 -5.80
C VAL A 258 -0.40 19.88 -6.74
N MET A 259 -0.75 18.60 -6.59
CA MET A 259 -1.83 17.97 -7.34
C MET A 259 -2.97 17.55 -6.41
N SER A 260 -4.18 17.45 -6.96
CA SER A 260 -5.29 16.86 -6.23
C SER A 260 -5.16 15.33 -6.19
N ASP A 261 -5.76 14.73 -5.18
CA ASP A 261 -6.19 13.33 -5.29
C ASP A 261 -7.27 13.20 -6.38
N TRP A 262 -7.64 11.97 -6.76
CA TRP A 262 -8.57 11.71 -7.86
C TRP A 262 -9.97 12.23 -7.56
N PHE A 263 -10.42 13.22 -8.33
CA PHE A 263 -11.64 14.00 -8.11
C PHE A 263 -11.63 14.84 -6.81
N GLY A 264 -10.48 14.98 -6.15
CA GLY A 264 -10.28 15.74 -4.92
C GLY A 264 -10.13 17.26 -5.12
N THR A 265 -10.79 17.82 -6.13
CA THR A 265 -10.90 19.26 -6.35
C THR A 265 -12.37 19.66 -6.17
N TYR A 266 -12.64 20.77 -5.46
CA TYR A 266 -14.01 21.14 -5.04
C TYR A 266 -14.45 22.54 -5.50
N SER A 267 -13.58 23.25 -6.22
CA SER A 267 -13.82 24.59 -6.73
C SER A 267 -12.86 24.93 -7.87
N THR A 268 -13.20 25.99 -8.60
CA THR A 268 -12.33 26.56 -9.64
C THR A 268 -11.39 27.62 -9.08
N THR A 269 -11.92 28.59 -8.33
CA THR A 269 -11.19 29.82 -7.97
C THR A 269 -10.41 29.64 -6.68
N GLU A 270 -11.04 29.06 -5.67
CA GLU A 270 -10.50 28.88 -4.33
C GLU A 270 -9.32 27.92 -4.37
N ALA A 271 -9.47 26.77 -5.04
CA ALA A 271 -8.40 25.78 -5.21
C ALA A 271 -7.13 26.37 -5.87
N LEU A 272 -7.28 27.04 -7.02
CA LEU A 272 -6.12 27.60 -7.73
C LEU A 272 -5.49 28.78 -6.97
N ASN A 273 -6.29 29.63 -6.33
CA ASN A 273 -5.76 30.74 -5.53
C ASN A 273 -5.01 30.25 -4.27
N ALA A 274 -5.44 29.14 -3.68
CA ALA A 274 -4.76 28.47 -2.57
C ALA A 274 -3.44 27.81 -2.98
N GLY A 275 -3.23 27.53 -4.28
CA GLY A 275 -1.98 26.98 -4.81
C GLY A 275 -2.06 25.53 -5.26
N LEU A 276 -3.26 24.96 -5.47
CA LEU A 276 -3.42 23.68 -6.15
C LEU A 276 -3.02 23.84 -7.62
N ASP A 277 -1.93 23.22 -8.06
CA ASP A 277 -1.39 23.39 -9.40
C ASP A 277 -2.09 22.49 -10.43
N LEU A 278 -2.36 21.22 -10.13
CA LEU A 278 -2.89 20.22 -11.07
C LEU A 278 -4.17 19.52 -10.54
N GLU A 279 -5.26 19.53 -11.33
CA GLU A 279 -6.48 18.75 -11.07
C GLU A 279 -6.38 17.37 -11.72
N MET A 280 -6.61 16.31 -10.96
CA MET A 280 -6.73 14.94 -11.45
C MET A 280 -8.06 14.30 -11.04
N PRO A 281 -8.61 13.37 -11.83
CA PRO A 281 -8.22 13.02 -13.21
C PRO A 281 -8.80 13.97 -14.26
N GLY A 282 -8.50 13.70 -15.53
CA GLY A 282 -9.24 14.20 -16.68
C GLY A 282 -10.48 13.37 -17.03
N PRO A 283 -11.39 13.88 -17.89
CA PRO A 283 -11.45 15.28 -18.30
C PRO A 283 -11.86 16.18 -17.13
N THR A 284 -11.32 17.41 -17.12
CA THR A 284 -11.52 18.39 -16.03
C THR A 284 -12.99 18.67 -15.73
N ARG A 285 -13.32 18.79 -14.43
CA ARG A 285 -14.61 19.31 -13.96
C ARG A 285 -14.54 20.80 -13.65
N TRP A 286 -13.40 21.27 -13.11
CA TRP A 286 -13.28 22.60 -12.52
C TRP A 286 -12.46 23.59 -13.33
N ARG A 287 -11.59 23.12 -14.22
CA ARG A 287 -10.54 23.89 -14.88
C ARG A 287 -10.69 24.00 -16.39
N GLY A 288 -11.84 23.71 -16.95
CA GLY A 288 -12.14 24.03 -18.34
C GLY A 288 -12.61 25.49 -18.52
N GLN A 289 -13.79 25.64 -19.11
CA GLN A 289 -14.42 26.94 -19.36
C GLN A 289 -14.61 27.78 -18.07
N LEU A 290 -14.80 27.12 -16.92
CA LEU A 290 -14.96 27.78 -15.62
C LEU A 290 -13.70 28.58 -15.24
N LEU A 291 -12.52 27.98 -15.36
CA LEU A 291 -11.26 28.66 -15.04
C LEU A 291 -10.96 29.78 -16.04
N PHE A 292 -11.27 29.58 -17.32
CA PHE A 292 -11.13 30.63 -18.32
C PHE A 292 -11.90 31.89 -17.93
N TRP A 293 -13.18 31.74 -17.57
CA TRP A 293 -13.99 32.88 -17.13
C TRP A 293 -13.52 33.47 -15.80
N ALA A 294 -13.03 32.65 -14.87
CA ALA A 294 -12.48 33.13 -13.60
C ALA A 294 -11.24 34.03 -13.81
N VAL A 295 -10.37 33.69 -14.77
CA VAL A 295 -9.19 34.51 -15.12
C VAL A 295 -9.59 35.79 -15.85
N VAL A 296 -10.50 35.70 -16.84
CA VAL A 296 -10.98 36.87 -17.60
C VAL A 296 -11.70 37.87 -16.70
N SER A 297 -12.52 37.38 -15.76
CA SER A 297 -13.24 38.19 -14.76
C SER A 297 -12.39 38.62 -13.55
N LYS A 298 -11.09 38.28 -13.53
CA LYS A 298 -10.13 38.63 -12.47
C LYS A 298 -10.43 38.03 -11.08
N LYS A 299 -11.25 36.97 -11.01
CA LYS A 299 -11.40 36.14 -9.81
C LYS A 299 -10.15 35.31 -9.52
N VAL A 300 -9.47 34.90 -10.58
CA VAL A 300 -8.10 34.36 -10.54
C VAL A 300 -7.18 35.37 -11.23
N LYS A 301 -6.09 35.78 -10.57
CA LYS A 301 -5.07 36.61 -11.20
C LYS A 301 -4.26 35.77 -12.19
N LEU A 302 -3.91 36.36 -13.33
CA LEU A 302 -3.05 35.68 -14.32
C LEU A 302 -1.72 35.20 -13.70
N SER A 303 -1.17 35.96 -12.74
CA SER A 303 0.04 35.56 -12.02
C SER A 303 -0.10 34.28 -11.20
N LYS A 304 -1.30 33.96 -10.68
CA LYS A 304 -1.56 32.71 -9.95
C LYS A 304 -1.66 31.53 -10.93
N LEU A 305 -2.33 31.72 -12.07
CA LEU A 305 -2.32 30.74 -13.17
C LEU A 305 -0.88 30.48 -13.66
N ASP A 306 -0.12 31.54 -13.88
CA ASP A 306 1.26 31.48 -14.35
C ASP A 306 2.18 30.77 -13.35
N ALA A 307 1.94 30.94 -12.04
CA ALA A 307 2.67 30.20 -11.01
C ALA A 307 2.40 28.68 -11.10
N ALA A 308 1.14 28.27 -11.25
CA ALA A 308 0.80 26.86 -11.40
C ALA A 308 1.39 26.23 -12.67
N VAL A 309 1.34 26.94 -13.80
CA VAL A 309 1.97 26.47 -15.05
C VAL A 309 3.48 26.38 -14.90
N ARG A 310 4.12 27.34 -14.22
CA ARG A 310 5.56 27.29 -13.93
C ARG A 310 5.93 26.07 -13.09
N ASN A 311 5.16 25.75 -12.05
CA ASN A 311 5.41 24.57 -11.22
C ASN A 311 5.31 23.28 -12.04
N TYR A 312 4.33 23.19 -12.95
CA TYR A 312 4.20 22.08 -13.87
C TYR A 312 5.37 21.98 -14.86
N LEU A 313 5.77 23.09 -15.49
CA LEU A 313 6.93 23.12 -16.39
C LEU A 313 8.25 22.77 -15.69
N ASN A 314 8.41 23.20 -14.44
CA ASN A 314 9.55 22.81 -13.60
C ASN A 314 9.55 21.31 -13.31
N LEU A 315 8.39 20.71 -13.01
CA LEU A 315 8.26 19.27 -12.85
C LEU A 315 8.64 18.54 -14.15
N LEU A 316 8.15 19.00 -15.30
CA LEU A 316 8.49 18.45 -16.62
C LEU A 316 10.01 18.44 -16.85
N ASN A 317 10.71 19.54 -16.55
CA ASN A 317 12.17 19.60 -16.66
C ASN A 317 12.88 18.56 -15.77
N LYS A 318 12.35 18.29 -14.57
CA LYS A 318 12.94 17.29 -13.67
C LYS A 318 12.73 15.85 -14.16
N VAL A 319 11.60 15.56 -14.81
CA VAL A 319 11.28 14.22 -15.31
C VAL A 319 11.61 14.00 -16.79
N GLN A 320 12.08 15.03 -17.49
CA GLN A 320 12.49 14.94 -18.90
C GLN A 320 13.45 13.77 -19.19
N PRO A 321 14.47 13.47 -18.35
CA PRO A 321 15.32 12.31 -18.61
C PRO A 321 14.58 10.98 -18.66
N ALA A 322 13.49 10.83 -17.88
CA ALA A 322 12.65 9.63 -17.90
C ALA A 322 11.76 9.53 -19.17
N LEU A 323 11.51 10.64 -19.87
CA LEU A 323 10.81 10.65 -21.16
C LEU A 323 11.74 10.28 -22.33
N GLU A 324 13.01 10.68 -22.26
CA GLU A 324 13.96 10.55 -23.38
C GLU A 324 14.77 9.25 -23.35
N GLN A 325 15.06 8.73 -22.15
CA GLN A 325 15.95 7.59 -22.02
C GLN A 325 15.23 6.26 -22.29
N PRO A 326 15.76 5.42 -23.19
CA PRO A 326 15.20 4.10 -23.43
C PRO A 326 15.29 3.23 -22.17
N VAL A 327 14.25 2.43 -21.93
CA VAL A 327 14.20 1.45 -20.84
C VAL A 327 15.19 0.33 -21.15
N GLU A 328 16.08 0.02 -20.21
CA GLU A 328 17.00 -1.11 -20.32
C GLU A 328 16.23 -2.44 -20.23
N GLN A 329 16.11 -3.18 -21.33
CA GLN A 329 15.24 -4.36 -21.39
C GLN A 329 15.73 -5.56 -20.56
N SER A 330 17.04 -5.69 -20.31
CA SER A 330 17.63 -6.82 -19.56
C SER A 330 17.29 -6.81 -18.07
N ALA A 331 16.98 -5.64 -17.50
CA ALA A 331 16.62 -5.46 -16.09
C ALA A 331 15.12 -5.13 -15.89
N ALA A 332 14.39 -4.92 -16.99
CA ALA A 332 12.98 -4.60 -16.98
C ALA A 332 12.11 -5.80 -16.58
N GLY A 333 10.94 -5.50 -16.00
CA GLY A 333 9.99 -6.52 -15.60
C GLY A 333 10.47 -7.36 -14.41
N ASP A 334 10.26 -8.67 -14.50
CA ASP A 334 10.52 -9.62 -13.42
C ASP A 334 11.98 -10.10 -13.39
N SER A 335 12.83 -9.46 -12.57
CA SER A 335 14.26 -9.77 -12.48
C SER A 335 14.69 -10.36 -11.13
N PRO A 336 15.71 -11.24 -11.08
CA PRO A 336 16.20 -11.83 -9.83
C PRO A 336 16.60 -10.81 -8.76
N ALA A 337 17.15 -9.66 -9.15
CA ALA A 337 17.53 -8.60 -8.22
C ALA A 337 16.31 -7.96 -7.54
N LYS A 338 15.25 -7.68 -8.32
CA LYS A 338 13.99 -7.15 -7.78
C LYS A 338 13.30 -8.15 -6.87
N ARG A 339 13.24 -9.44 -7.28
CA ARG A 339 12.73 -10.54 -6.43
C ARG A 339 13.50 -10.64 -5.11
N ALA A 340 14.83 -10.60 -5.16
CA ALA A 340 15.69 -10.65 -3.98
C ALA A 340 15.45 -9.46 -3.03
N LEU A 341 15.25 -8.25 -3.57
CA LEU A 341 14.89 -7.08 -2.77
C LEU A 341 13.50 -7.25 -2.13
N CYS A 342 12.47 -7.65 -2.87
CA CYS A 342 11.14 -7.92 -2.31
C CYS A 342 11.19 -8.97 -1.19
N ARG A 343 11.94 -10.06 -1.38
CA ARG A 343 12.13 -11.11 -0.36
C ARG A 343 12.88 -10.59 0.87
N LYS A 344 13.89 -9.75 0.67
CA LYS A 344 14.62 -9.09 1.77
C LYS A 344 13.70 -8.21 2.59
N VAL A 345 12.90 -7.35 1.96
CA VAL A 345 11.94 -6.49 2.68
C VAL A 345 10.90 -7.35 3.39
N ALA A 346 10.39 -8.41 2.75
CA ALA A 346 9.42 -9.32 3.36
C ALA A 346 10.01 -9.97 4.63
N ALA A 347 11.21 -10.52 4.57
CA ALA A 347 11.85 -11.15 5.71
C ALA A 347 12.27 -10.17 6.81
N GLU A 348 12.78 -8.98 6.46
CA GLU A 348 13.24 -7.98 7.44
C GLU A 348 12.12 -7.16 8.08
N SER A 349 10.92 -7.15 7.49
CA SER A 349 9.73 -6.52 8.08
C SER A 349 9.05 -7.39 9.14
N ILE A 350 9.25 -8.71 9.09
CA ILE A 350 8.62 -9.65 10.02
C ILE A 350 9.07 -9.35 11.46
N VAL A 351 8.08 -9.28 12.36
CA VAL A 351 8.28 -9.04 13.79
C VAL A 351 8.04 -10.33 14.56
N LEU A 352 9.07 -10.83 15.25
CA LEU A 352 8.92 -11.92 16.20
C LEU A 352 8.36 -11.34 17.52
N LEU A 353 7.11 -11.65 17.85
CA LEU A 353 6.45 -11.09 19.04
C LEU A 353 6.67 -11.96 20.28
N LYS A 354 6.65 -13.30 20.10
CA LYS A 354 6.88 -14.26 21.18
C LYS A 354 7.69 -15.45 20.68
N ASN A 355 8.62 -15.93 21.51
CA ASN A 355 9.36 -17.18 21.31
C ASN A 355 9.70 -17.82 22.67
N GLU A 356 8.70 -17.95 23.56
CA GLU A 356 8.89 -18.33 24.97
C GLU A 356 9.52 -19.71 25.16
N LYS A 357 9.31 -20.61 24.19
CA LYS A 357 9.83 -21.98 24.22
C LYS A 357 11.14 -22.16 23.44
N GLY A 358 11.59 -21.12 22.73
CA GLY A 358 12.79 -21.18 21.89
C GLY A 358 12.68 -22.17 20.73
N PHE A 359 11.48 -22.38 20.17
CA PHE A 359 11.28 -23.28 19.02
C PHE A 359 11.85 -22.70 17.73
N LEU A 360 11.81 -21.37 17.59
CA LEU A 360 12.39 -20.70 16.44
C LEU A 360 13.85 -20.30 16.71
N PRO A 361 14.73 -20.42 15.70
CA PRO A 361 14.45 -20.94 14.36
C PRO A 361 14.34 -22.48 14.31
N LEU A 362 13.49 -22.99 13.42
CA LEU A 362 13.39 -24.40 13.09
C LEU A 362 14.63 -24.90 12.33
N ASP A 363 14.98 -26.18 12.50
CA ASP A 363 16.10 -26.80 11.79
C ASP A 363 15.61 -27.53 10.53
N PRO A 364 15.94 -27.04 9.31
CA PRO A 364 15.49 -27.67 8.07
C PRO A 364 16.13 -29.05 7.83
N LYS A 365 17.19 -29.42 8.56
CA LYS A 365 17.85 -30.73 8.42
C LYS A 365 17.11 -31.87 9.12
N ARG A 366 16.09 -31.55 9.91
CA ARG A 366 15.26 -32.51 10.63
C ARG A 366 14.19 -33.11 9.73
N ALA A 367 14.62 -33.94 8.77
CA ALA A 367 13.74 -34.65 7.84
C ALA A 367 12.80 -35.65 8.54
N ASP A 368 13.02 -35.95 9.83
CA ASP A 368 12.11 -36.74 10.68
C ASP A 368 10.87 -35.96 11.13
N LYS A 369 10.83 -34.63 10.91
CA LYS A 369 9.78 -33.76 11.41
C LYS A 369 8.69 -33.53 10.40
N LYS A 370 7.45 -33.59 10.89
CA LYS A 370 6.25 -33.29 10.11
C LYS A 370 5.71 -31.92 10.45
N TYR A 371 5.24 -31.22 9.44
CA TYR A 371 4.73 -29.86 9.52
C TYR A 371 3.30 -29.81 8.99
N ALA A 372 2.43 -29.04 9.66
CA ALA A 372 1.11 -28.71 9.13
C ALA A 372 1.00 -27.20 8.89
N LEU A 373 0.59 -26.79 7.70
CA LEU A 373 0.17 -25.42 7.43
C LEU A 373 -1.34 -25.31 7.59
N ILE A 374 -1.76 -24.62 8.65
CA ILE A 374 -3.16 -24.52 9.04
C ILE A 374 -3.65 -23.08 8.91
N GLY A 375 -4.88 -22.89 8.45
CA GLY A 375 -5.54 -21.58 8.46
C GLY A 375 -5.71 -20.94 7.08
N PRO A 376 -6.56 -19.90 6.98
CA PRO A 376 -6.88 -19.27 5.71
C PRO A 376 -5.65 -18.73 4.95
N GLY A 377 -4.69 -18.14 5.67
CA GLY A 377 -3.48 -17.55 5.09
C GLY A 377 -2.47 -18.58 4.58
N ALA A 378 -2.59 -19.85 4.97
CA ALA A 378 -1.78 -20.92 4.41
C ALA A 378 -2.14 -21.21 2.94
N VAL A 379 -3.43 -21.07 2.59
CA VAL A 379 -3.96 -21.35 1.25
C VAL A 379 -4.09 -20.06 0.42
N TYR A 380 -4.57 -18.98 1.05
CA TYR A 380 -4.79 -17.67 0.45
C TYR A 380 -3.99 -16.61 1.22
N PRO A 381 -2.66 -16.55 1.03
CA PRO A 381 -1.82 -15.61 1.77
C PRO A 381 -2.19 -14.17 1.45
N ALA A 382 -2.22 -13.32 2.47
CA ALA A 382 -2.49 -11.90 2.29
C ALA A 382 -1.21 -11.17 1.85
N VAL A 383 -1.23 -10.61 0.63
CA VAL A 383 -0.05 -9.99 0.01
C VAL A 383 -0.09 -8.47 -0.02
N SER A 384 -1.29 -7.88 -0.01
CA SER A 384 -1.51 -6.43 0.00
C SER A 384 -2.88 -6.09 0.63
N GLY A 385 -3.09 -4.82 0.94
CA GLY A 385 -4.42 -4.26 1.18
C GLY A 385 -5.11 -3.85 -0.13
N GLY A 386 -6.40 -3.50 -0.06
CA GLY A 386 -7.21 -3.17 -1.24
C GLY A 386 -7.16 -1.69 -1.65
N GLY A 387 -7.45 -1.40 -2.92
CA GLY A 387 -7.63 -0.04 -3.44
C GLY A 387 -6.53 0.40 -4.41
N SER A 388 -6.21 1.69 -4.41
CA SER A 388 -5.22 2.29 -5.32
C SER A 388 -3.79 1.79 -5.10
N ALA A 389 -3.48 1.20 -3.95
CA ALA A 389 -2.14 0.66 -3.70
C ALA A 389 -1.94 -0.78 -4.22
N ASP A 390 -3.03 -1.46 -4.63
CA ASP A 390 -2.98 -2.82 -5.16
C ASP A 390 -2.57 -2.85 -6.64
N LEU A 391 -1.99 -3.98 -7.07
CA LEU A 391 -1.59 -4.23 -8.45
C LEU A 391 -1.56 -5.73 -8.78
N ILE A 392 -1.36 -6.06 -10.06
CA ILE A 392 -1.16 -7.46 -10.49
C ILE A 392 0.32 -7.84 -10.27
N PRO A 393 0.66 -8.72 -9.33
CA PRO A 393 2.05 -9.11 -9.13
C PRO A 393 2.50 -10.08 -10.24
N TYR A 394 3.82 -10.19 -10.45
CA TYR A 394 4.36 -11.21 -11.37
C TYR A 394 4.03 -12.65 -10.93
N TYR A 395 4.05 -12.88 -9.62
CA TYR A 395 3.64 -14.14 -8.98
C TYR A 395 3.37 -13.87 -7.50
N ILE A 396 2.90 -14.89 -6.78
CA ILE A 396 2.84 -14.87 -5.31
C ILE A 396 3.51 -16.15 -4.83
N SER A 397 4.56 -16.01 -4.01
CA SER A 397 5.16 -17.12 -3.27
C SER A 397 4.16 -17.61 -2.22
N LYS A 398 3.62 -18.81 -2.42
CA LYS A 398 2.66 -19.42 -1.49
C LYS A 398 3.40 -20.06 -0.31
N PRO A 399 2.88 -19.95 0.92
CA PRO A 399 3.49 -20.58 2.09
C PRO A 399 3.68 -22.10 1.95
N LEU A 400 2.74 -22.80 1.30
CA LEU A 400 2.84 -24.24 1.06
C LEU A 400 4.03 -24.60 0.17
N ASP A 401 4.19 -23.89 -0.95
CA ASP A 401 5.28 -24.13 -1.89
C ASP A 401 6.62 -23.82 -1.22
N ALA A 402 6.71 -22.66 -0.57
CA ALA A 402 7.92 -22.21 0.14
C ALA A 402 8.33 -23.17 1.28
N LEU A 403 7.37 -23.69 2.06
CA LEU A 403 7.69 -24.68 3.10
C LEU A 403 8.12 -26.01 2.49
N SER A 404 7.43 -26.47 1.45
CA SER A 404 7.74 -27.73 0.77
C SER A 404 9.15 -27.72 0.15
N GLU A 405 9.60 -26.57 -0.36
CA GLU A 405 10.97 -26.37 -0.83
C GLU A 405 12.02 -26.51 0.29
N VAL A 406 11.66 -26.13 1.53
CA VAL A 406 12.58 -26.16 2.68
C VAL A 406 12.67 -27.55 3.31
N VAL A 407 11.54 -28.26 3.47
CA VAL A 407 11.47 -29.51 4.25
C VAL A 407 11.06 -30.75 3.46
N GLY A 408 10.77 -30.62 2.17
CA GLY A 408 10.24 -31.70 1.32
C GLY A 408 8.71 -31.79 1.39
N ALA A 409 8.06 -31.95 0.24
CA ALA A 409 6.60 -31.95 0.13
C ALA A 409 5.93 -33.11 0.90
N GLU A 410 6.63 -34.23 1.08
CA GLU A 410 6.17 -35.39 1.85
C GLU A 410 6.05 -35.13 3.35
N ASN A 411 6.70 -34.08 3.86
CA ASN A 411 6.71 -33.71 5.27
C ASN A 411 5.72 -32.59 5.59
N VAL A 412 4.97 -32.11 4.60
CA VAL A 412 4.03 -30.99 4.73
C VAL A 412 2.61 -31.46 4.45
N THR A 413 1.68 -31.06 5.29
CA THR A 413 0.24 -31.20 5.04
C THR A 413 -0.45 -29.85 5.26
N THR A 414 -1.53 -29.57 4.54
CA THR A 414 -2.27 -28.31 4.69
C THR A 414 -3.74 -28.54 5.03
N ASN A 415 -4.31 -27.64 5.84
CA ASN A 415 -5.74 -27.56 6.07
C ASN A 415 -6.17 -26.10 6.29
N VAL A 416 -7.19 -25.63 5.58
CA VAL A 416 -7.67 -24.24 5.71
C VAL A 416 -8.31 -23.96 7.08
N GLY A 417 -8.91 -24.97 7.72
CA GLY A 417 -9.56 -24.91 9.03
C GLY A 417 -10.87 -24.12 9.09
N CYS A 418 -10.90 -22.90 8.52
CA CYS A 418 -12.08 -22.04 8.48
C CYS A 418 -12.02 -21.08 7.28
N TYR A 419 -13.07 -20.29 7.06
CA TYR A 419 -13.04 -19.17 6.12
C TYR A 419 -12.43 -17.93 6.78
N GLY A 420 -11.49 -17.26 6.11
CA GLY A 420 -10.91 -15.98 6.55
C GLY A 420 -11.28 -14.77 5.70
N HIS A 421 -12.00 -15.00 4.60
CA HIS A 421 -12.37 -13.99 3.61
C HIS A 421 -13.79 -13.46 3.84
N LEU A 422 -14.05 -12.20 3.45
CA LEU A 422 -15.42 -11.68 3.38
C LEU A 422 -16.11 -12.14 2.09
N PHE A 423 -15.34 -12.25 1.00
CA PHE A 423 -15.83 -12.66 -0.31
C PHE A 423 -15.07 -13.89 -0.78
N THR A 424 -15.72 -14.83 -1.45
CA THR A 424 -15.05 -16.05 -1.96
C THR A 424 -13.78 -15.69 -2.75
N PRO A 425 -12.60 -16.27 -2.48
CA PRO A 425 -11.34 -15.92 -3.16
C PRO A 425 -11.48 -15.89 -4.68
N CYS A 426 -10.75 -15.00 -5.36
CA CYS A 426 -10.83 -14.86 -6.81
C CYS A 426 -10.56 -16.19 -7.53
N LEU A 427 -11.43 -16.56 -8.47
CA LEU A 427 -11.28 -17.76 -9.28
C LEU A 427 -10.07 -17.60 -10.24
N SER A 428 -8.89 -18.02 -9.81
CA SER A 428 -7.63 -17.81 -10.53
C SER A 428 -6.95 -19.09 -11.01
N SER A 429 -7.48 -20.25 -10.62
CA SER A 429 -7.00 -21.58 -10.98
C SER A 429 -8.09 -22.40 -11.67
N GLY A 430 -7.69 -23.44 -12.40
CA GLY A 430 -8.60 -24.24 -13.21
C GLY A 430 -9.26 -23.50 -14.39
N ILE A 431 -8.91 -22.25 -14.68
CA ILE A 431 -9.56 -21.43 -15.72
C ILE A 431 -8.86 -21.49 -17.07
N THR A 432 -9.61 -21.68 -18.15
CA THR A 432 -9.13 -21.50 -19.53
C THR A 432 -10.12 -20.72 -20.38
N VAL A 433 -9.57 -20.00 -21.36
CA VAL A 433 -10.33 -19.31 -22.40
C VAL A 433 -11.14 -20.39 -23.16
N PRO A 434 -12.46 -20.23 -23.31
CA PRO A 434 -13.29 -21.25 -23.96
C PRO A 434 -12.77 -21.65 -25.34
N GLY A 435 -12.68 -22.96 -25.58
CA GLY A 435 -12.13 -23.51 -26.83
C GLY A 435 -10.61 -23.42 -26.97
N SER A 436 -9.88 -23.11 -25.89
CA SER A 436 -8.42 -22.99 -25.86
C SER A 436 -7.81 -23.60 -24.59
N ASP A 437 -6.52 -23.93 -24.64
CA ASP A 437 -5.71 -24.29 -23.46
C ASP A 437 -5.09 -23.07 -22.77
N ARG A 438 -5.32 -21.85 -23.30
CA ARG A 438 -4.82 -20.62 -22.70
C ARG A 438 -5.55 -20.35 -21.38
N LYS A 439 -4.79 -20.19 -20.30
CA LYS A 439 -5.32 -19.78 -18.99
C LYS A 439 -6.02 -18.42 -19.07
N GLY A 440 -7.22 -18.30 -18.49
CA GLY A 440 -7.90 -17.02 -18.32
C GLY A 440 -9.38 -17.02 -18.74
N TYR A 441 -9.94 -15.82 -18.79
CA TYR A 441 -11.29 -15.48 -19.21
C TYR A 441 -11.29 -14.88 -20.61
N TYR A 442 -12.35 -15.11 -21.36
CA TYR A 442 -12.71 -14.38 -22.57
C TYR A 442 -13.67 -13.25 -22.22
N VAL A 443 -13.41 -12.04 -22.70
CA VAL A 443 -14.18 -10.84 -22.40
C VAL A 443 -14.66 -10.22 -23.70
N GLU A 444 -15.96 -9.98 -23.80
CA GLU A 444 -16.64 -9.48 -24.99
C GLU A 444 -17.43 -8.22 -24.63
N TYR A 445 -17.20 -7.12 -25.32
CA TYR A 445 -17.88 -5.84 -25.11
C TYR A 445 -18.94 -5.58 -26.17
N PHE A 446 -20.09 -5.04 -25.77
CA PHE A 446 -21.22 -4.74 -26.66
C PHE A 446 -21.88 -3.40 -26.32
N MET A 447 -22.46 -2.75 -27.33
CA MET A 447 -23.30 -1.55 -27.18
C MET A 447 -24.81 -1.86 -27.16
N GLN A 448 -25.15 -3.15 -27.20
CA GLN A 448 -26.51 -3.67 -27.04
C GLN A 448 -26.45 -4.96 -26.25
N GLU A 449 -27.57 -5.40 -25.67
CA GLU A 449 -27.62 -6.65 -24.93
C GLU A 449 -27.22 -7.83 -25.85
N PRO A 450 -26.22 -8.64 -25.47
CA PRO A 450 -25.84 -9.82 -26.24
C PRO A 450 -26.85 -10.94 -26.04
N ASP A 451 -27.08 -11.75 -27.08
CA ASP A 451 -27.90 -12.95 -26.98
C ASP A 451 -27.09 -14.17 -26.53
N MET A 452 -27.77 -15.11 -25.89
CA MET A 452 -27.19 -16.40 -25.47
C MET A 452 -26.78 -17.28 -26.65
N GLY A 453 -27.41 -17.11 -27.82
CA GLY A 453 -27.06 -17.81 -29.06
C GLY A 453 -25.79 -17.29 -29.74
N ARG A 454 -25.15 -16.25 -29.18
CA ARG A 454 -23.96 -15.58 -29.72
C ARG A 454 -24.12 -15.06 -31.16
N GLN A 455 -25.33 -14.65 -31.55
CA GLN A 455 -25.62 -14.05 -32.86
C GLN A 455 -25.22 -12.56 -32.92
N VAL A 456 -25.41 -11.84 -31.82
CA VAL A 456 -24.93 -10.48 -31.63
C VAL A 456 -23.41 -10.53 -31.51
N LYS A 457 -22.73 -9.86 -32.44
CA LYS A 457 -21.27 -9.80 -32.46
C LYS A 457 -20.76 -8.76 -31.46
N PRO A 458 -19.69 -9.05 -30.71
CA PRO A 458 -19.06 -8.05 -29.87
C PRO A 458 -18.42 -6.95 -30.70
N LEU A 459 -18.40 -5.75 -30.14
CA LEU A 459 -17.66 -4.62 -30.70
C LEU A 459 -16.15 -4.83 -30.53
N VAL A 460 -15.76 -5.26 -29.33
CA VAL A 460 -14.36 -5.54 -28.97
C VAL A 460 -14.30 -6.82 -28.14
N THR A 461 -13.24 -7.60 -28.31
CA THR A 461 -12.96 -8.77 -27.47
C THR A 461 -11.54 -8.74 -26.94
N THR A 462 -11.33 -9.34 -25.78
CA THR A 462 -10.02 -9.50 -25.15
C THR A 462 -9.99 -10.74 -24.26
N THR A 463 -8.83 -11.03 -23.68
CA THR A 463 -8.66 -12.08 -22.66
C THR A 463 -8.00 -11.50 -21.41
N THR A 464 -8.26 -12.08 -20.26
CA THR A 464 -7.67 -11.67 -18.98
C THR A 464 -7.44 -12.87 -18.06
N GLN A 465 -6.54 -12.77 -17.10
CA GLN A 465 -6.43 -13.76 -16.02
C GLN A 465 -7.04 -13.25 -14.69
N GLN A 466 -7.52 -12.01 -14.66
CA GLN A 466 -8.11 -11.43 -13.46
C GLN A 466 -9.56 -11.89 -13.29
N ALA A 467 -9.93 -12.35 -12.10
CA ALA A 467 -11.34 -12.62 -11.78
C ALA A 467 -12.06 -11.40 -11.19
N GLN A 468 -11.29 -10.43 -10.68
CA GLN A 468 -11.76 -9.10 -10.30
C GLN A 468 -11.42 -8.12 -11.42
N MET A 469 -12.45 -7.60 -12.09
CA MET A 469 -12.34 -6.71 -13.24
C MET A 469 -13.04 -5.40 -12.92
N PHE A 470 -12.32 -4.29 -12.99
CA PHE A 470 -12.86 -2.94 -12.75
C PHE A 470 -12.67 -2.10 -14.00
N PHE A 471 -13.76 -1.71 -14.65
CA PHE A 471 -13.75 -1.07 -15.96
C PHE A 471 -13.82 0.47 -15.85
N ALA A 472 -13.08 1.04 -14.90
CA ALA A 472 -13.09 2.49 -14.64
C ALA A 472 -12.09 3.28 -15.49
N ASP A 473 -11.07 2.60 -16.01
CA ASP A 473 -10.04 3.18 -16.86
C ASP A 473 -9.86 2.34 -18.15
N ASN A 474 -9.29 2.96 -19.17
CA ASN A 474 -8.91 2.33 -20.45
C ASN A 474 -10.01 1.48 -21.11
N LEU A 475 -11.26 1.96 -21.12
CA LEU A 475 -12.31 1.31 -21.90
C LEU A 475 -11.90 1.26 -23.39
N PRO A 476 -12.19 0.17 -24.11
CA PRO A 476 -11.88 0.07 -25.53
C PRO A 476 -12.55 1.16 -26.37
N ASP A 477 -11.91 1.57 -27.46
CA ASP A 477 -12.45 2.55 -28.40
C ASP A 477 -13.88 2.18 -28.86
N GLY A 478 -14.77 3.17 -28.85
CA GLY A 478 -16.17 3.00 -29.23
C GLY A 478 -17.09 2.48 -28.13
N ILE A 479 -16.54 2.11 -26.96
CA ILE A 479 -17.35 1.83 -25.76
C ILE A 479 -17.69 3.14 -25.06
N THR A 480 -18.99 3.41 -24.94
CA THR A 480 -19.54 4.58 -24.23
C THR A 480 -20.40 4.13 -23.05
N GLU A 481 -21.02 5.05 -22.33
CA GLU A 481 -21.97 4.70 -21.26
C GLU A 481 -23.12 3.80 -21.77
N GLY A 482 -23.61 2.90 -20.91
CA GLY A 482 -24.67 1.94 -21.25
C GLY A 482 -24.18 0.68 -21.97
N PHE A 483 -22.92 0.29 -21.76
CA PHE A 483 -22.32 -0.88 -22.40
C PHE A 483 -22.59 -2.18 -21.64
N TRP A 484 -22.46 -3.28 -22.37
CA TRP A 484 -22.56 -4.64 -21.86
C TRP A 484 -21.22 -5.37 -21.98
N VAL A 485 -20.98 -6.29 -21.04
CA VAL A 485 -19.81 -7.17 -21.05
C VAL A 485 -20.28 -8.61 -20.84
N ARG A 486 -19.86 -9.52 -21.72
CA ARG A 486 -19.95 -10.96 -21.48
C ARG A 486 -18.55 -11.49 -21.15
N VAL A 487 -18.41 -12.10 -19.99
CA VAL A 487 -17.19 -12.74 -19.52
C VAL A 487 -17.42 -14.24 -19.47
N THR A 488 -16.53 -15.05 -20.05
CA THR A 488 -16.66 -16.51 -20.07
C THR A 488 -15.33 -17.19 -19.75
N THR A 489 -15.36 -18.24 -18.94
CA THR A 489 -14.24 -19.17 -18.75
C THR A 489 -14.74 -20.60 -18.76
N THR A 490 -13.90 -21.54 -19.20
CA THR A 490 -14.05 -22.95 -18.85
C THR A 490 -13.31 -23.18 -17.54
N TYR A 491 -14.02 -23.63 -16.51
CA TYR A 491 -13.44 -24.05 -15.23
C TYR A 491 -13.27 -25.57 -15.22
N THR A 492 -12.06 -26.04 -14.95
CA THR A 492 -11.72 -27.46 -14.73
C THR A 492 -11.51 -27.68 -13.24
N ALA A 493 -12.32 -28.54 -12.64
CA ALA A 493 -12.29 -28.75 -11.20
C ALA A 493 -11.06 -29.55 -10.76
N GLU A 494 -10.36 -29.05 -9.74
CA GLU A 494 -9.14 -29.69 -9.20
C GLU A 494 -9.46 -30.89 -8.28
N ALA A 495 -10.67 -30.92 -7.72
CA ALA A 495 -11.15 -31.96 -6.82
C ALA A 495 -12.66 -32.23 -7.00
N THR A 496 -13.09 -33.42 -6.58
CA THR A 496 -14.51 -33.78 -6.49
C THR A 496 -15.07 -33.26 -5.17
N GLY A 497 -16.20 -32.56 -5.22
CA GLY A 497 -16.89 -32.04 -4.05
C GLY A 497 -17.64 -30.74 -4.34
N PRO A 498 -18.43 -30.25 -3.37
CA PRO A 498 -19.13 -29.00 -3.50
C PRO A 498 -18.14 -27.82 -3.48
N ILE A 499 -18.24 -26.94 -4.48
CA ILE A 499 -17.53 -25.67 -4.52
C ILE A 499 -18.52 -24.52 -4.50
N ARG A 500 -18.15 -23.43 -3.85
CA ARG A 500 -18.93 -22.19 -3.80
C ARG A 500 -18.41 -21.25 -4.88
N ILE A 501 -19.31 -20.74 -5.72
CA ILE A 501 -19.02 -19.72 -6.73
C ILE A 501 -19.73 -18.43 -6.33
N GLY A 502 -19.00 -17.32 -6.28
CA GLY A 502 -19.50 -16.00 -5.90
C GLY A 502 -19.48 -15.01 -7.06
N LEU A 503 -20.44 -14.08 -7.07
CA LEU A 503 -20.47 -12.92 -7.96
C LEU A 503 -20.71 -11.63 -7.17
N CYS A 504 -19.87 -10.62 -7.43
CA CYS A 504 -20.14 -9.22 -7.11
C CYS A 504 -20.10 -8.39 -8.40
N VAL A 505 -20.89 -7.32 -8.50
CA VAL A 505 -20.88 -6.41 -9.67
C VAL A 505 -20.93 -4.93 -9.28
N ALA A 506 -20.22 -4.08 -10.00
CA ALA A 506 -20.57 -2.68 -10.17
C ALA A 506 -21.40 -2.55 -11.45
N GLY A 507 -22.65 -2.13 -11.32
CA GLY A 507 -23.65 -2.18 -12.41
C GLY A 507 -24.70 -3.25 -12.14
N LYS A 508 -25.08 -4.01 -13.16
CA LYS A 508 -26.06 -5.11 -13.10
C LYS A 508 -25.44 -6.36 -13.69
N GLY A 509 -25.68 -7.55 -13.12
CA GLY A 509 -25.14 -8.76 -13.75
C GLY A 509 -25.85 -10.07 -13.43
N ARG A 510 -25.58 -11.09 -14.25
CA ARG A 510 -26.10 -12.45 -14.13
C ARG A 510 -24.96 -13.44 -14.28
N LEU A 511 -24.92 -14.49 -13.45
CA LEU A 511 -23.98 -15.60 -13.59
C LEU A 511 -24.71 -16.86 -14.06
N TYR A 512 -24.13 -17.51 -15.06
CA TYR A 512 -24.58 -18.78 -15.63
C TYR A 512 -23.50 -19.84 -15.45
N ILE A 513 -23.94 -21.07 -15.18
CA ILE A 513 -23.11 -22.28 -15.23
C ILE A 513 -23.73 -23.22 -16.25
N ASP A 514 -22.97 -23.60 -17.28
CA ASP A 514 -23.41 -24.45 -18.38
C ASP A 514 -24.73 -23.97 -19.02
N GLY A 515 -24.83 -22.64 -19.23
CA GLY A 515 -26.00 -21.98 -19.81
C GLY A 515 -27.20 -21.82 -18.86
N VAL A 516 -27.14 -22.35 -17.63
CA VAL A 516 -28.21 -22.21 -16.63
C VAL A 516 -27.91 -21.03 -15.71
N GLU A 517 -28.85 -20.10 -15.56
CA GLU A 517 -28.72 -18.98 -14.63
C GLU A 517 -28.65 -19.48 -13.19
N LYS A 518 -27.67 -19.00 -12.42
CA LYS A 518 -27.45 -19.37 -11.02
C LYS A 518 -27.49 -18.18 -10.07
N ILE A 519 -27.15 -16.98 -10.54
CA ILE A 519 -27.14 -15.75 -9.74
C ILE A 519 -27.76 -14.62 -10.57
N ASP A 520 -28.74 -13.92 -9.98
CA ASP A 520 -29.35 -12.71 -10.53
C ASP A 520 -29.01 -11.50 -9.65
N LEU A 521 -28.09 -10.67 -10.14
CA LEU A 521 -27.79 -9.31 -9.66
C LEU A 521 -28.22 -8.26 -10.70
N PHE A 522 -29.14 -8.61 -11.59
CA PHE A 522 -29.64 -7.75 -12.65
C PHE A 522 -30.97 -7.11 -12.24
N THR A 523 -31.82 -7.88 -11.56
CA THR A 523 -33.14 -7.43 -11.10
C THR A 523 -33.04 -6.66 -9.78
N SER A 524 -32.20 -7.12 -8.85
CA SER A 524 -32.02 -6.48 -7.54
C SER A 524 -30.65 -6.83 -6.94
N HIS A 525 -30.13 -5.95 -6.11
CA HIS A 525 -28.96 -6.25 -5.28
C HIS A 525 -29.40 -6.57 -3.85
N PRO A 526 -28.73 -7.51 -3.15
CA PRO A 526 -28.86 -7.61 -1.71
C PRO A 526 -28.51 -6.28 -1.05
N LYS A 527 -29.18 -5.98 0.06
CA LYS A 527 -28.83 -4.81 0.87
C LYS A 527 -27.37 -4.93 1.33
N LYS A 528 -26.59 -3.86 1.16
CA LYS A 528 -25.25 -3.77 1.76
C LYS A 528 -25.37 -3.79 3.27
N THR A 529 -24.87 -4.88 3.88
CA THR A 529 -24.78 -5.06 5.34
C THR A 529 -23.34 -4.92 5.83
N LEU A 530 -22.38 -5.21 4.95
CA LEU A 530 -20.95 -5.08 5.15
C LEU A 530 -20.35 -4.23 4.02
N GLN A 531 -19.06 -3.96 4.13
CA GLN A 531 -18.30 -3.39 3.02
C GLN A 531 -18.31 -4.33 1.81
N THR A 532 -18.09 -3.76 0.63
CA THR A 532 -18.08 -4.47 -0.66
C THR A 532 -16.80 -4.20 -1.44
N PRO A 533 -16.42 -5.06 -2.42
CA PRO A 533 -15.19 -4.89 -3.18
C PRO A 533 -15.12 -3.55 -3.93
N MET A 534 -13.87 -3.17 -4.23
CA MET A 534 -13.49 -2.06 -5.12
C MET A 534 -14.13 -0.73 -4.71
N PHE A 535 -13.54 -0.10 -3.69
CA PHE A 535 -13.97 1.19 -3.13
C PHE A 535 -15.44 1.20 -2.65
N ASP A 536 -15.93 0.08 -2.13
CA ASP A 536 -17.34 -0.12 -1.77
C ASP A 536 -18.31 0.14 -2.94
N GLN A 537 -17.89 -0.04 -4.20
CA GLN A 537 -18.74 0.19 -5.37
C GLN A 537 -19.51 -1.04 -5.82
N TYR A 538 -19.06 -2.24 -5.47
CA TYR A 538 -19.68 -3.48 -5.97
C TYR A 538 -20.91 -3.84 -5.14
N SER A 539 -21.72 -4.79 -5.62
CA SER A 539 -22.80 -5.40 -4.86
C SER A 539 -22.25 -6.22 -3.68
N MET A 540 -23.12 -6.55 -2.73
CA MET A 540 -22.85 -7.70 -1.86
C MET A 540 -22.67 -8.96 -2.72
N GLU A 541 -21.79 -9.85 -2.28
CA GLU A 541 -21.59 -11.13 -2.96
C GLU A 541 -22.86 -11.98 -2.87
N VAL A 542 -23.26 -12.55 -4.00
CA VAL A 542 -24.25 -13.63 -4.05
C VAL A 542 -23.53 -14.88 -4.49
N THR A 543 -23.86 -16.01 -3.88
CA THR A 543 -23.15 -17.28 -4.10
C THR A 543 -24.09 -18.39 -4.54
N THR A 544 -23.56 -19.33 -5.31
CA THR A 544 -24.20 -20.61 -5.65
C THR A 544 -23.24 -21.77 -5.35
N ILE A 545 -23.76 -22.99 -5.25
CA ILE A 545 -22.96 -24.20 -5.08
C ILE A 545 -22.95 -24.99 -6.39
N LEU A 546 -21.75 -25.43 -6.79
CA LEU A 546 -21.54 -26.36 -7.89
C LEU A 546 -20.95 -27.66 -7.30
N ASP A 547 -21.64 -28.78 -7.51
CA ASP A 547 -21.12 -30.10 -7.19
C ASP A 547 -20.12 -30.52 -8.27
N ALA A 548 -18.85 -30.20 -8.04
CA ALA A 548 -17.80 -30.41 -9.00
C ALA A 548 -17.33 -31.88 -8.96
N VAL A 549 -16.99 -32.42 -10.13
CA VAL A 549 -16.27 -33.69 -10.27
C VAL A 549 -14.86 -33.36 -10.71
N LYS A 550 -13.85 -33.96 -10.07
CA LYS A 550 -12.44 -33.79 -10.44
C LYS A 550 -12.25 -33.97 -11.95
N ASP A 551 -11.49 -33.06 -12.56
CA ASP A 551 -11.24 -32.95 -14.00
C ASP A 551 -12.49 -32.65 -14.87
N GLY A 552 -13.66 -32.51 -14.25
CA GLY A 552 -14.89 -32.04 -14.88
C GLY A 552 -14.76 -30.59 -15.32
N LYS A 553 -15.33 -30.29 -16.49
CA LYS A 553 -15.27 -28.97 -17.14
C LYS A 553 -16.65 -28.31 -17.13
N TYR A 554 -16.69 -27.05 -16.70
CA TYR A 554 -17.89 -26.26 -16.54
C TYR A 554 -17.71 -24.90 -17.22
N GLU A 555 -18.67 -24.44 -18.00
CA GLU A 555 -18.66 -23.07 -18.53
C GLU A 555 -19.23 -22.13 -17.47
N ILE A 556 -18.42 -21.17 -17.01
CA ILE A 556 -18.86 -20.08 -16.16
C ILE A 556 -18.94 -18.82 -17.01
N MET A 557 -20.13 -18.24 -17.11
CA MET A 557 -20.38 -17.04 -17.88
C MET A 557 -21.03 -15.96 -17.01
N VAL A 558 -20.51 -14.73 -17.06
CA VAL A 558 -21.14 -13.55 -16.47
C VAL A 558 -21.57 -12.61 -17.56
N LEU A 559 -22.83 -12.16 -17.52
CA LEU A 559 -23.32 -11.04 -18.31
C LEU A 559 -23.44 -9.81 -17.40
N LEU A 560 -22.80 -8.71 -17.77
CA LEU A 560 -22.78 -7.44 -17.05
C LEU A 560 -23.35 -6.32 -17.93
N HIS A 561 -24.07 -5.39 -17.32
CA HIS A 561 -24.37 -4.07 -17.88
C HIS A 561 -23.85 -2.99 -16.92
N ASN A 562 -23.16 -1.97 -17.43
CA ASN A 562 -22.48 -1.00 -16.57
C ASN A 562 -23.45 -0.03 -15.85
N GLY A 563 -24.72 0.06 -16.25
CA GLY A 563 -25.69 0.96 -15.64
C GLY A 563 -26.11 0.56 -14.21
N SER A 564 -26.20 1.56 -13.32
CA SER A 564 -26.58 1.38 -11.90
C SER A 564 -28.06 1.00 -11.71
N LEU A 565 -28.36 0.29 -10.61
CA LEU A 565 -29.74 0.09 -10.12
C LEU A 565 -30.29 1.32 -9.37
N THR A 566 -29.40 2.13 -8.80
CA THR A 566 -29.72 3.37 -8.10
C THR A 566 -29.04 4.54 -8.80
N PRO A 567 -29.79 5.47 -9.44
CA PRO A 567 -29.20 6.65 -10.05
C PRO A 567 -28.54 7.53 -8.97
N SER A 568 -27.29 7.93 -9.19
CA SER A 568 -26.64 9.00 -8.41
C SER A 568 -26.13 10.07 -9.36
N VAL A 569 -26.42 11.32 -9.04
CA VAL A 569 -26.04 12.47 -9.88
C VAL A 569 -24.51 12.62 -9.85
N GLY A 570 -23.88 12.60 -11.01
CA GLY A 570 -22.43 12.85 -11.16
C GLY A 570 -21.51 11.65 -10.93
N ALA A 571 -22.05 10.45 -10.67
CA ALA A 571 -21.26 9.22 -10.61
C ALA A 571 -21.02 8.67 -12.02
N LEU A 572 -19.75 8.41 -12.35
CA LEU A 572 -19.40 7.67 -13.56
C LEU A 572 -19.68 6.18 -13.30
N SER A 573 -20.47 5.56 -14.18
CA SER A 573 -20.79 4.14 -14.08
C SER A 573 -19.72 3.33 -14.81
N SER A 574 -18.57 3.15 -14.17
CA SER A 574 -17.41 2.40 -14.70
C SER A 574 -17.77 0.97 -15.07
N GLY A 575 -18.58 0.31 -14.25
CA GLY A 575 -18.88 -1.11 -14.39
C GLY A 575 -17.74 -1.98 -13.86
N GLY A 576 -18.07 -3.19 -13.46
CA GLY A 576 -17.07 -4.14 -12.97
C GLY A 576 -17.71 -5.40 -12.42
N LEU A 577 -16.91 -6.45 -12.28
CA LEU A 577 -17.35 -7.71 -11.70
C LEU A 577 -16.23 -8.41 -10.94
N ARG A 578 -16.62 -9.29 -10.03
CA ARG A 578 -15.72 -10.17 -9.30
C ARG A 578 -16.30 -11.58 -9.29
N ILE A 579 -15.55 -12.54 -9.81
CA ILE A 579 -15.91 -13.97 -9.79
C ILE A 579 -15.05 -14.69 -8.75
N GLY A 580 -15.68 -15.19 -7.71
CA GLY A 580 -14.99 -15.93 -6.66
C GLY A 580 -15.28 -17.43 -6.70
N CYS A 581 -14.36 -18.23 -6.16
CA CYS A 581 -14.46 -19.68 -6.05
C CYS A 581 -13.68 -20.21 -4.85
N CYS A 582 -14.30 -21.07 -4.05
CA CYS A 582 -13.60 -21.83 -3.02
C CYS A 582 -14.31 -23.16 -2.72
N GLU A 583 -13.62 -24.04 -1.99
CA GLU A 583 -14.25 -25.23 -1.39
C GLU A 583 -15.47 -24.81 -0.53
N HIS A 584 -16.57 -25.54 -0.68
CA HIS A 584 -17.70 -25.44 0.22
C HIS A 584 -17.63 -26.56 1.25
N PHE A 585 -17.55 -26.22 2.53
CA PHE A 585 -17.45 -27.20 3.60
C PHE A 585 -18.32 -26.82 4.80
N ASP A 586 -18.62 -27.82 5.63
CA ASP A 586 -19.17 -27.61 6.96
C ASP A 586 -18.08 -27.04 7.88
N PRO A 587 -18.26 -25.85 8.49
CA PRO A 587 -17.22 -25.22 9.29
C PRO A 587 -16.78 -26.05 10.51
N ALA A 588 -17.71 -26.75 11.17
CA ALA A 588 -17.39 -27.54 12.35
C ALA A 588 -16.55 -28.78 11.99
N ALA A 589 -16.91 -29.47 10.92
CA ALA A 589 -16.12 -30.58 10.40
C ALA A 589 -14.72 -30.11 9.97
N LYS A 590 -14.60 -28.98 9.25
CA LYS A 590 -13.32 -28.46 8.79
C LYS A 590 -12.39 -28.06 9.94
N LEU A 591 -12.94 -27.46 11.00
CA LEU A 591 -12.21 -27.16 12.22
C LEU A 591 -11.71 -28.45 12.90
N ALA A 592 -12.55 -29.48 12.99
CA ALA A 592 -12.17 -30.76 13.58
C ALA A 592 -11.02 -31.44 12.80
N GLU A 593 -11.05 -31.42 11.47
CA GLU A 593 -9.95 -31.92 10.62
C GLU A 593 -8.64 -31.16 10.88
N ALA A 594 -8.70 -29.84 11.05
CA ALA A 594 -7.50 -29.04 11.35
C ALA A 594 -6.92 -29.36 12.74
N VAL A 595 -7.79 -29.60 13.73
CA VAL A 595 -7.39 -30.04 15.08
C VAL A 595 -6.76 -31.43 15.06
N GLU A 596 -7.37 -32.38 14.36
CA GLU A 596 -6.81 -33.73 14.20
C GLU A 596 -5.46 -33.67 13.50
N LEU A 597 -5.34 -32.90 12.41
CA LEU A 597 -4.07 -32.70 11.71
C LEU A 597 -2.99 -32.16 12.66
N ALA A 598 -3.32 -31.14 13.47
CA ALA A 598 -2.39 -30.56 14.43
C ALA A 598 -1.87 -31.57 15.46
N GLN A 599 -2.65 -32.59 15.83
CA GLN A 599 -2.23 -33.64 16.76
C GLN A 599 -1.24 -34.64 16.14
N THR A 600 -1.21 -34.74 14.80
CA THR A 600 -0.40 -35.75 14.09
C THR A 600 0.98 -35.26 13.62
N VAL A 601 1.22 -33.95 13.70
CA VAL A 601 2.47 -33.31 13.24
C VAL A 601 3.33 -32.81 14.41
N ASP A 602 4.62 -32.60 14.18
CA ASP A 602 5.52 -32.03 15.18
C ASP A 602 5.33 -30.52 15.34
N TYR A 603 5.12 -29.82 14.21
CA TYR A 603 5.00 -28.36 14.17
C TYR A 603 3.78 -27.92 13.35
N PRO A 604 2.64 -27.64 14.00
CA PRO A 604 1.55 -26.90 13.39
C PRO A 604 1.94 -25.43 13.25
N ILE A 605 1.91 -24.92 12.02
CA ILE A 605 2.15 -23.53 11.67
C ILE A 605 0.80 -22.95 11.24
N VAL A 606 0.19 -22.14 12.10
CA VAL A 606 -1.07 -21.47 11.80
C VAL A 606 -0.78 -20.14 11.12
N ILE A 607 -1.21 -19.96 9.86
CA ILE A 607 -1.12 -18.69 9.14
C ILE A 607 -2.53 -18.13 8.96
N ALA A 608 -2.80 -17.03 9.64
CA ALA A 608 -4.12 -16.41 9.66
C ALA A 608 -4.05 -14.90 9.88
N GLY A 609 -5.14 -14.19 9.68
CA GLY A 609 -5.16 -12.75 9.81
C GLY A 609 -6.29 -12.11 9.03
N LEU A 610 -6.02 -10.91 8.52
CA LEU A 610 -6.89 -10.15 7.62
C LEU A 610 -6.36 -10.25 6.18
N ASN A 611 -7.04 -9.57 5.26
CA ASN A 611 -6.65 -9.45 3.86
C ASN A 611 -7.24 -8.15 3.26
N SER A 612 -7.09 -7.97 1.94
CA SER A 612 -7.61 -6.82 1.20
C SER A 612 -9.13 -6.68 1.21
N ASP A 613 -9.89 -7.71 1.60
CA ASP A 613 -11.33 -7.57 1.79
C ASP A 613 -11.64 -6.72 3.02
N TRP A 614 -10.79 -6.82 4.06
CA TRP A 614 -10.99 -6.20 5.37
C TRP A 614 -10.31 -4.83 5.49
N GLU A 615 -9.12 -4.68 4.90
CA GLU A 615 -8.32 -3.45 4.89
C GLU A 615 -8.18 -2.93 3.46
N SER A 616 -8.91 -1.87 3.15
CA SER A 616 -8.98 -1.31 1.80
C SER A 616 -9.26 0.20 1.83
N GLU A 617 -8.84 0.89 0.77
CA GLU A 617 -9.26 2.25 0.48
C GLU A 617 -10.80 2.40 0.45
N ALA A 618 -11.24 3.62 0.80
CA ALA A 618 -12.63 4.07 0.94
C ALA A 618 -13.45 3.43 2.08
N ILE A 619 -12.89 2.43 2.78
CA ILE A 619 -13.60 1.67 3.81
C ILE A 619 -12.73 1.59 5.07
N ASP A 620 -13.26 1.98 6.22
CA ASP A 620 -12.57 1.73 7.50
C ASP A 620 -13.10 0.47 8.18
N ARG A 621 -12.24 -0.21 8.94
CA ARG A 621 -12.61 -1.36 9.75
C ARG A 621 -13.58 -0.95 10.86
N LYS A 622 -14.44 -1.88 11.26
CA LYS A 622 -15.43 -1.68 12.35
C LYS A 622 -14.98 -2.27 13.69
N SER A 623 -13.96 -3.13 13.68
CA SER A 623 -13.39 -3.76 14.86
C SER A 623 -11.93 -4.14 14.61
N LEU A 624 -11.23 -4.51 15.68
CA LEU A 624 -9.87 -5.07 15.63
C LEU A 624 -9.86 -6.60 15.47
N ALA A 625 -11.04 -7.22 15.46
CA ALA A 625 -11.19 -8.67 15.43
C ALA A 625 -10.63 -9.25 14.13
N LEU A 626 -10.17 -10.49 14.21
CA LEU A 626 -9.93 -11.30 13.02
C LEU A 626 -11.25 -11.66 12.34
N ALA A 627 -11.16 -12.24 11.15
CA ALA A 627 -12.32 -12.79 10.48
C ALA A 627 -13.04 -13.82 11.39
N PRO A 628 -14.36 -13.97 11.29
CA PRO A 628 -15.12 -14.92 12.11
C PRO A 628 -14.49 -16.32 12.10
N GLN A 629 -14.50 -17.03 13.24
CA GLN A 629 -13.94 -18.37 13.46
C GLN A 629 -12.40 -18.47 13.46
N VAL A 630 -11.66 -17.45 13.00
CA VAL A 630 -10.20 -17.51 12.97
C VAL A 630 -9.60 -17.61 14.38
N ASP A 631 -10.09 -16.83 15.34
CA ASP A 631 -9.64 -16.92 16.74
C ASP A 631 -9.90 -18.31 17.34
N GLU A 632 -11.08 -18.89 17.06
CA GLU A 632 -11.46 -20.24 17.52
C GLU A 632 -10.53 -21.31 16.93
N LEU A 633 -10.20 -21.21 15.64
CA LEU A 633 -9.25 -22.11 14.98
C LEU A 633 -7.87 -22.04 15.66
N ILE A 634 -7.35 -20.83 15.89
CA ILE A 634 -6.03 -20.63 16.51
C ILE A 634 -6.02 -21.25 17.91
N GLU A 635 -7.02 -20.96 18.74
CA GLU A 635 -7.14 -21.52 20.09
C GLU A 635 -7.25 -23.05 20.08
N ALA A 636 -8.05 -23.61 19.17
CA ALA A 636 -8.23 -25.04 19.05
C ALA A 636 -6.93 -25.76 18.67
N VAL A 637 -6.17 -25.20 17.72
CA VAL A 637 -4.87 -25.75 17.29
C VAL A 637 -3.81 -25.65 18.38
N ILE A 638 -3.71 -24.50 19.07
CA ILE A 638 -2.78 -24.33 20.21
C ILE A 638 -3.08 -25.34 21.32
N ARG A 639 -4.36 -25.59 21.62
CA ARG A 639 -4.75 -26.60 22.62
C ARG A 639 -4.42 -28.02 22.16
N ALA A 640 -4.57 -28.30 20.87
CA ALA A 640 -4.29 -29.61 20.29
C ALA A 640 -2.79 -29.95 20.30
N ASN A 641 -1.93 -28.94 20.11
CA ASN A 641 -0.49 -29.14 20.08
C ASN A 641 0.28 -27.92 20.64
N PRO A 642 1.03 -28.07 21.74
CA PRO A 642 1.74 -26.96 22.37
C PRO A 642 2.95 -26.44 21.57
N HIS A 643 3.33 -27.10 20.47
CA HIS A 643 4.38 -26.65 19.55
C HIS A 643 3.86 -25.74 18.43
N THR A 644 2.60 -25.32 18.49
CA THR A 644 2.03 -24.41 17.50
C THR A 644 2.82 -23.12 17.37
N ILE A 645 3.12 -22.76 16.13
CA ILE A 645 3.66 -21.47 15.71
C ILE A 645 2.52 -20.69 15.08
N VAL A 646 2.19 -19.52 15.62
CA VAL A 646 1.18 -18.64 15.02
C VAL A 646 1.86 -17.54 14.22
N VAL A 647 1.48 -17.41 12.95
CA VAL A 647 1.90 -16.35 12.04
C VAL A 647 0.68 -15.52 11.68
N THR A 648 0.70 -14.24 12.05
CA THR A 648 -0.40 -13.31 11.76
C THR A 648 -0.10 -12.42 10.56
N GLN A 649 -1.08 -12.21 9.68
CA GLN A 649 -0.99 -11.27 8.55
C GLN A 649 -2.06 -10.19 8.66
N ALA A 650 -1.67 -8.94 8.88
CA ALA A 650 -2.57 -7.79 8.86
C ALA A 650 -1.75 -6.52 8.60
N GLY A 651 -2.33 -5.51 7.96
CA GLY A 651 -1.66 -4.24 7.71
C GLY A 651 -1.68 -3.31 8.92
N CYS A 652 -2.72 -3.41 9.76
CA CYS A 652 -2.90 -2.64 10.99
C CYS A 652 -3.07 -3.55 12.21
N PRO A 653 -3.07 -3.01 13.45
CA PRO A 653 -3.22 -3.81 14.66
C PRO A 653 -4.51 -4.63 14.70
N ILE A 654 -4.42 -5.83 15.28
CA ILE A 654 -5.53 -6.78 15.48
C ILE A 654 -5.61 -7.20 16.94
N THR A 655 -6.79 -7.61 17.41
CA THR A 655 -6.92 -8.26 18.72
C THR A 655 -6.36 -9.67 18.69
N LEU A 656 -5.76 -10.09 19.80
CA LEU A 656 -5.15 -11.41 19.95
C LEU A 656 -5.67 -12.05 21.26
N PRO A 657 -6.94 -12.47 21.33
CA PRO A 657 -7.53 -12.99 22.59
C PRO A 657 -6.80 -14.22 23.14
N TRP A 658 -6.13 -14.97 22.27
CA TRP A 658 -5.35 -16.18 22.55
C TRP A 658 -3.85 -15.93 22.80
N VAL A 659 -3.41 -14.67 22.86
CA VAL A 659 -1.98 -14.29 22.94
C VAL A 659 -1.23 -14.94 24.10
N ASP A 660 -1.88 -15.12 25.26
CA ASP A 660 -1.26 -15.72 26.45
C ASP A 660 -0.99 -17.23 26.26
N SER A 661 -1.86 -17.89 25.50
CA SER A 661 -1.76 -19.31 25.14
C SER A 661 -0.73 -19.54 24.03
N ALA A 662 -0.58 -18.61 23.09
CA ALA A 662 0.42 -18.70 22.03
C ALA A 662 1.84 -18.49 22.59
N LYS A 663 2.68 -19.53 22.51
CA LYS A 663 4.08 -19.49 22.99
C LYS A 663 5.07 -19.02 21.93
N THR A 664 4.69 -19.15 20.67
CA THR A 664 5.45 -18.67 19.52
C THR A 664 4.52 -17.88 18.61
N LEU A 665 4.79 -16.58 18.45
CA LEU A 665 3.96 -15.65 17.69
C LEU A 665 4.84 -14.78 16.80
N VAL A 666 4.53 -14.78 15.51
CA VAL A 666 5.18 -14.00 14.46
C VAL A 666 4.12 -13.12 13.81
N HIS A 667 4.46 -11.86 13.55
CA HIS A 667 3.64 -10.95 12.76
C HIS A 667 4.34 -10.65 11.44
N ALA A 668 3.68 -10.97 10.33
CA ALA A 668 4.26 -10.96 8.99
C ALA A 668 3.69 -9.89 8.06
N TRP A 669 2.78 -9.04 8.56
CA TRP A 669 2.12 -7.99 7.79
C TRP A 669 1.48 -8.54 6.49
N TYR A 670 1.32 -7.66 5.49
CA TYR A 670 1.15 -8.05 4.10
C TYR A 670 2.51 -7.97 3.39
N GLY A 671 3.09 -9.14 3.11
CA GLY A 671 4.48 -9.32 2.70
C GLY A 671 4.75 -9.23 1.19
N GLY A 672 3.79 -8.78 0.40
CA GLY A 672 3.92 -8.68 -1.05
C GLY A 672 4.11 -10.03 -1.75
N GLN A 673 4.68 -10.01 -2.96
CA GLN A 673 4.83 -11.20 -3.80
C GLN A 673 5.72 -12.29 -3.20
N GLU A 674 6.61 -11.94 -2.28
CA GLU A 674 7.58 -12.86 -1.65
C GLU A 674 7.13 -13.31 -0.25
N THR A 675 5.87 -13.10 0.13
CA THR A 675 5.39 -13.35 1.50
C THR A 675 5.65 -14.78 2.01
N GLY A 676 5.44 -15.82 1.20
CA GLY A 676 5.68 -17.20 1.62
C GLY A 676 7.15 -17.46 1.93
N ASN A 677 8.03 -17.08 0.99
CA ASN A 677 9.48 -17.17 1.13
C ASN A 677 10.01 -16.36 2.32
N GLY A 678 9.53 -15.13 2.52
CA GLY A 678 9.94 -14.28 3.64
C GLY A 678 9.57 -14.88 4.99
N ILE A 679 8.35 -15.44 5.12
CA ILE A 679 7.93 -16.15 6.33
C ILE A 679 8.85 -17.34 6.60
N MET A 680 9.11 -18.18 5.60
CA MET A 680 9.96 -19.36 5.79
C MET A 680 11.43 -19.00 6.08
N ASP A 681 11.96 -17.93 5.47
CA ASP A 681 13.32 -17.45 5.77
C ASP A 681 13.49 -17.12 7.26
N VAL A 682 12.47 -16.51 7.88
CA VAL A 682 12.48 -16.20 9.32
C VAL A 682 12.24 -17.45 10.15
N LEU A 683 11.23 -18.27 9.84
CA LEU A 683 10.90 -19.45 10.66
C LEU A 683 12.06 -20.46 10.73
N PHE A 684 12.83 -20.62 9.64
CA PHE A 684 13.98 -21.53 9.59
C PHE A 684 15.33 -20.84 9.83
N GLY A 685 15.32 -19.56 10.22
CA GLY A 685 16.53 -18.84 10.64
C GLY A 685 17.55 -18.59 9.55
N LYS A 686 17.14 -18.61 8.27
CA LYS A 686 17.95 -18.06 7.17
C LYS A 686 18.06 -16.54 7.29
N VAL A 687 17.02 -15.91 7.84
CA VAL A 687 17.03 -14.52 8.31
C VAL A 687 16.75 -14.51 9.81
N ASN A 688 17.61 -13.82 10.57
CA ASN A 688 17.35 -13.52 11.97
C ASN A 688 16.34 -12.36 12.04
N PRO A 689 15.16 -12.51 12.68
CA PRO A 689 14.17 -11.46 12.74
C PRO A 689 14.76 -10.21 13.39
N SER A 690 14.53 -9.08 12.73
CA SER A 690 15.00 -7.76 13.15
C SER A 690 13.95 -6.67 12.95
N GLY A 691 12.76 -7.02 12.47
CA GLY A 691 11.64 -6.09 12.38
C GLY A 691 11.14 -5.69 13.77
N ARG A 692 10.67 -4.45 13.88
CA ARG A 692 10.09 -3.85 15.08
C ARG A 692 8.73 -3.28 14.74
N LEU A 693 7.74 -3.38 15.63
CA LEU A 693 6.40 -2.87 15.36
C LEU A 693 6.43 -1.37 15.01
N SER A 694 5.92 -1.01 13.85
CA SER A 694 5.75 0.39 13.42
C SER A 694 4.48 1.05 14.01
N VAL A 695 3.65 0.26 14.69
CA VAL A 695 2.38 0.66 15.31
C VAL A 695 2.19 -0.08 16.64
N THR A 696 1.52 0.55 17.60
CA THR A 696 1.20 -0.06 18.89
C THR A 696 0.02 -1.02 18.75
N PHE A 697 0.12 -2.22 19.35
CA PHE A 697 -0.96 -3.22 19.34
C PHE A 697 -1.81 -3.10 20.61
N PRO A 698 -3.02 -2.49 20.58
CA PRO A 698 -3.87 -2.36 21.75
C PRO A 698 -4.37 -3.71 22.28
N LYS A 699 -4.73 -3.74 23.56
CA LYS A 699 -5.50 -4.87 24.13
C LYS A 699 -6.94 -4.87 23.65
N ARG A 700 -7.55 -3.70 23.59
CA ARG A 700 -8.95 -3.51 23.19
C ARG A 700 -9.08 -2.23 22.38
N LEU A 701 -10.12 -2.16 21.55
CA LEU A 701 -10.38 -0.99 20.73
C LEU A 701 -10.66 0.26 21.59
N GLU A 702 -11.31 0.07 22.73
CA GLU A 702 -11.65 1.11 23.71
C GLU A 702 -10.42 1.75 24.37
N ASP A 703 -9.28 1.06 24.34
CA ASP A 703 -8.02 1.56 24.89
C ASP A 703 -7.27 2.46 23.89
N THR A 704 -7.80 2.64 22.67
CA THR A 704 -7.15 3.44 21.62
C THR A 704 -7.46 4.93 21.77
N PRO A 705 -6.53 5.84 21.40
CA PRO A 705 -6.72 7.29 21.57
C PRO A 705 -7.91 7.84 20.78
N ALA A 706 -8.22 7.24 19.63
CA ALA A 706 -9.25 7.70 18.72
C ALA A 706 -10.60 6.98 18.89
N PHE A 707 -10.78 6.16 19.93
CA PHE A 707 -11.98 5.31 20.09
C PHE A 707 -13.30 6.10 19.98
N LEU A 708 -13.39 7.27 20.61
CA LEU A 708 -14.60 8.10 20.64
C LEU A 708 -14.72 9.04 19.43
N SER A 709 -13.68 9.17 18.62
CA SER A 709 -13.51 10.23 17.63
C SER A 709 -13.04 9.71 16.26
N PHE A 710 -13.29 8.44 15.98
CA PHE A 710 -13.05 7.78 14.70
C PHE A 710 -14.33 7.13 14.18
N GLY A 711 -14.58 7.20 12.87
CA GLY A 711 -15.74 6.59 12.22
C GLY A 711 -16.91 7.55 12.04
N LYS A 712 -18.14 7.01 12.07
CA LYS A 712 -19.36 7.74 11.68
C LYS A 712 -19.70 8.87 12.66
N GLN A 713 -19.34 10.10 12.30
CA GLN A 713 -19.72 11.33 12.99
C GLN A 713 -20.66 12.17 12.12
N GLU A 714 -21.22 13.27 12.65
CA GLU A 714 -22.00 14.26 11.87
C GLU A 714 -21.08 15.15 11.02
N LYS A 715 -20.24 14.54 10.17
CA LYS A 715 -19.28 15.20 9.26
C LYS A 715 -18.16 15.99 9.94
N GLN A 716 -17.96 15.81 11.24
CA GLN A 716 -16.92 16.48 12.03
C GLN A 716 -16.13 15.45 12.84
N LEU A 717 -14.83 15.38 12.59
CA LEU A 717 -13.89 14.48 13.27
C LEU A 717 -12.97 15.31 14.17
N TYR A 718 -13.10 15.18 15.48
CA TYR A 718 -12.30 15.95 16.44
C TYR A 718 -11.07 15.16 16.89
N TYR A 719 -9.87 15.68 16.65
CA TYR A 719 -8.61 15.07 17.09
C TYR A 719 -8.32 15.48 18.54
N GLY A 720 -9.22 15.06 19.44
CA GLY A 720 -9.23 15.45 20.86
C GLY A 720 -8.07 14.88 21.67
N GLU A 721 -7.43 13.82 21.19
CA GLU A 721 -6.21 13.25 21.76
C GLU A 721 -4.96 14.12 21.53
N GLY A 722 -5.03 15.13 20.66
CA GLY A 722 -3.93 16.04 20.40
C GLY A 722 -2.66 15.32 19.94
N VAL A 723 -1.52 15.62 20.56
CA VAL A 723 -0.22 15.00 20.24
C VAL A 723 -0.05 13.57 20.82
N PHE A 724 -1.07 13.05 21.52
CA PHE A 724 -1.03 11.77 22.21
C PHE A 724 -1.68 10.68 21.35
N ILE A 725 -1.02 10.27 20.27
CA ILE A 725 -1.37 9.07 19.49
C ILE A 725 -0.34 7.96 19.69
N GLY A 726 -0.72 6.71 19.44
CA GLY A 726 0.19 5.57 19.51
C GLY A 726 0.84 5.42 20.90
N HIS A 727 2.12 5.05 20.95
CA HIS A 727 2.87 4.87 22.20
C HIS A 727 2.82 6.10 23.13
N ARG A 728 2.79 7.32 22.55
CA ARG A 728 2.68 8.58 23.32
C ARG A 728 1.44 8.58 24.21
N TYR A 729 0.33 8.01 23.75
CA TYR A 729 -0.92 7.89 24.49
C TYR A 729 -0.83 6.86 25.61
N TYR A 730 -0.42 5.63 25.27
CA TYR A 730 -0.39 4.50 26.22
C TYR A 730 0.57 4.75 27.37
N GLU A 731 1.74 5.33 27.08
CA GLU A 731 2.69 5.72 28.12
C GLU A 731 2.15 6.83 29.02
N LYS A 732 1.50 7.84 28.43
CA LYS A 732 0.94 8.96 29.20
C LYS A 732 -0.16 8.51 30.16
N LEU A 733 -1.03 7.62 29.70
CA LEU A 733 -2.10 7.04 30.53
C LEU A 733 -1.62 5.92 31.46
N LYS A 734 -0.40 5.41 31.26
CA LYS A 734 0.14 4.24 31.96
C LYS A 734 -0.77 3.01 31.80
N THR A 735 -1.29 2.82 30.58
CA THR A 735 -2.13 1.68 30.21
C THR A 735 -1.36 0.81 29.23
N PRO A 736 -0.74 -0.30 29.67
CA PRO A 736 0.09 -1.11 28.77
C PRO A 736 -0.75 -1.78 27.66
N PRO A 737 -0.38 -1.59 26.38
CA PRO A 737 -0.92 -2.32 25.23
C PRO A 737 -0.49 -3.80 25.27
N LEU A 738 -0.85 -4.59 24.24
CA LEU A 738 -0.30 -5.94 24.07
C LEU A 738 1.19 -5.88 23.72
N PHE A 739 1.52 -5.06 22.73
CA PHE A 739 2.89 -4.81 22.30
C PHE A 739 3.04 -3.32 21.97
N TYR A 740 4.10 -2.71 22.47
CA TYR A 740 4.40 -1.30 22.20
C TYR A 740 4.99 -1.12 20.81
N PHE A 741 4.85 0.10 20.26
CA PHE A 741 5.69 0.57 19.17
C PHE A 741 7.17 0.25 19.41
N GLY A 742 7.88 -0.10 18.33
CA GLY A 742 9.30 -0.44 18.37
C GLY A 742 9.61 -1.82 18.95
N TYR A 743 8.62 -2.62 19.37
CA TYR A 743 8.86 -3.94 19.97
C TYR A 743 9.11 -5.03 18.91
N GLY A 744 10.01 -5.97 19.20
CA GLY A 744 10.31 -7.14 18.37
C GLY A 744 11.47 -7.96 18.97
N LEU A 745 11.43 -9.27 18.79
CA LEU A 745 12.47 -10.18 19.29
C LEU A 745 13.46 -10.56 18.18
N SER A 746 14.62 -11.07 18.60
CA SER A 746 15.68 -11.59 17.74
C SER A 746 16.06 -13.02 18.17
N TYR A 747 16.70 -13.78 17.29
CA TYR A 747 17.36 -15.04 17.64
C TYR A 747 18.74 -14.85 18.30
N THR A 748 19.19 -13.61 18.46
CA THR A 748 20.37 -13.24 19.23
C THR A 748 20.03 -12.19 20.29
N THR A 749 20.98 -11.83 21.14
CA THR A 749 20.82 -10.83 22.20
C THR A 749 21.84 -9.73 22.06
N PHE A 750 21.49 -8.52 22.49
CA PHE A 750 22.36 -7.35 22.42
C PHE A 750 22.52 -6.68 23.79
N ALA A 751 23.71 -6.15 24.05
CA ALA A 751 24.03 -5.36 25.23
C ALA A 751 24.44 -3.94 24.85
N TYR A 752 23.95 -2.97 25.61
CA TYR A 752 24.17 -1.54 25.40
C TYR A 752 25.03 -0.98 26.53
N ARG A 753 26.04 -0.17 26.20
CA ARG A 753 26.86 0.55 27.18
C ARG A 753 27.40 1.85 26.62
N ASP A 754 28.05 2.64 27.47
CA ASP A 754 28.79 3.85 27.09
C ASP A 754 27.96 4.88 26.29
N LEU A 755 26.80 5.28 26.81
CA LEU A 755 26.00 6.37 26.23
C LEU A 755 26.75 7.70 26.32
N GLN A 756 27.17 8.21 25.16
CA GLN A 756 27.88 9.47 25.00
C GLN A 756 27.03 10.50 24.26
N MET A 757 27.00 11.71 24.81
CA MET A 757 26.44 12.91 24.21
C MET A 757 26.95 14.14 24.98
N PRO A 758 26.85 15.36 24.43
CA PRO A 758 27.15 16.59 25.17
C PRO A 758 26.28 16.72 26.43
N SER A 759 26.86 17.25 27.52
CA SER A 759 26.11 17.54 28.75
C SER A 759 25.27 18.82 28.66
N SER A 760 25.57 19.67 27.69
CA SER A 760 24.85 20.93 27.42
C SER A 760 24.77 21.15 25.92
N ILE A 761 23.63 21.64 25.46
CA ILE A 761 23.35 21.97 24.06
C ILE A 761 22.97 23.46 23.98
N ASP A 762 23.50 24.14 22.97
CA ASP A 762 23.09 25.47 22.57
C ASP A 762 22.67 25.41 21.10
N LEU A 763 21.37 25.42 20.83
CA LEU A 763 20.85 25.30 19.46
C LEU A 763 21.19 26.51 18.58
N ALA A 764 21.52 27.66 19.17
CA ALA A 764 21.88 28.85 18.41
C ALA A 764 23.30 28.75 17.82
N THR A 765 24.24 28.12 18.54
CA THR A 765 25.62 27.93 18.06
C THR A 765 25.89 26.52 17.53
N GLN A 766 25.11 25.53 17.96
CA GLN A 766 25.21 24.13 17.59
C GLN A 766 23.81 23.54 17.27
N PRO A 767 23.34 23.63 16.01
CA PRO A 767 21.98 23.21 15.63
C PRO A 767 21.79 21.68 15.62
N THR A 768 22.88 20.91 15.66
CA THR A 768 22.86 19.44 15.67
C THR A 768 23.84 18.87 16.70
N PHE A 769 23.52 17.70 17.25
CA PHE A 769 24.35 17.02 18.23
C PHE A 769 24.24 15.50 18.08
N ASN A 770 25.32 14.80 18.44
CA ASN A 770 25.39 13.36 18.29
C ASN A 770 25.12 12.65 19.62
N VAL A 771 24.33 11.60 19.54
CA VAL A 771 24.16 10.57 20.56
C VAL A 771 24.87 9.32 20.06
N SER A 772 25.73 8.72 20.86
CA SER A 772 26.37 7.44 20.51
C SER A 772 26.33 6.43 21.64
N VAL A 773 26.21 5.17 21.28
CA VAL A 773 26.16 4.03 22.21
C VAL A 773 27.03 2.89 21.69
N THR A 774 27.70 2.20 22.59
CA THR A 774 28.40 0.95 22.28
C THR A 774 27.39 -0.19 22.33
N LEU A 775 27.27 -0.92 21.23
CA LEU A 775 26.38 -2.06 21.06
C LEU A 775 27.20 -3.33 20.85
N GLN A 776 26.92 -4.39 21.62
CA GLN A 776 27.54 -5.69 21.45
C GLN A 776 26.48 -6.75 21.16
N ASN A 777 26.69 -7.58 20.15
CA ASN A 777 25.93 -8.82 19.99
C ASN A 777 26.49 -9.86 20.97
N THR A 778 25.72 -10.17 22.00
CA THR A 778 26.10 -11.09 23.09
C THR A 778 25.67 -12.53 22.86
N GLY A 779 24.92 -12.80 21.78
CA GLY A 779 24.47 -14.14 21.45
C GLY A 779 25.41 -14.90 20.51
N THR A 780 24.89 -15.98 19.95
CA THR A 780 25.64 -16.94 19.12
C THR A 780 25.29 -16.88 17.64
N ARG A 781 24.44 -15.92 17.24
CA ARG A 781 24.00 -15.72 15.86
C ARG A 781 24.21 -14.28 15.46
N ASP A 782 24.56 -14.09 14.21
CA ASP A 782 24.56 -12.77 13.59
C ASP A 782 23.12 -12.20 13.61
N GLY A 783 23.00 -10.90 13.76
CA GLY A 783 21.70 -10.26 13.80
C GLY A 783 21.80 -8.76 13.56
N ALA A 784 20.67 -8.15 13.23
CA ALA A 784 20.54 -6.71 13.19
C ALA A 784 19.75 -6.22 14.41
N GLU A 785 20.14 -5.06 14.91
CA GLU A 785 19.50 -4.36 16.03
C GLU A 785 19.16 -2.93 15.63
N ILE A 786 18.07 -2.40 16.20
CA ILE A 786 17.62 -1.02 15.97
C ILE A 786 17.79 -0.25 17.28
N VAL A 787 18.82 0.60 17.31
CA VAL A 787 19.02 1.54 18.42
C VAL A 787 18.00 2.66 18.29
N GLN A 788 17.00 2.70 19.18
CA GLN A 788 15.99 3.74 19.20
C GLN A 788 16.38 4.83 20.21
N VAL A 789 16.33 6.09 19.77
CA VAL A 789 16.71 7.26 20.56
C VAL A 789 15.46 8.09 20.82
N TYR A 790 15.04 8.09 22.08
CA TYR A 790 13.93 8.88 22.57
C TYR A 790 14.44 10.11 23.34
N VAL A 791 13.66 11.19 23.31
CA VAL A 791 13.91 12.39 24.11
C VAL A 791 12.72 12.68 25.01
N ALA A 792 13.00 12.99 26.27
CA ALA A 792 12.02 13.46 27.25
C ALA A 792 12.40 14.86 27.73
N ASP A 793 11.40 15.74 27.80
CA ASP A 793 11.50 17.08 28.36
C ASP A 793 10.98 17.05 29.80
N LEU A 794 11.86 17.30 30.78
CA LEU A 794 11.54 17.15 32.20
C LEU A 794 10.85 18.37 32.82
N ALA A 795 10.87 19.51 32.13
CA ALA A 795 10.44 20.80 32.68
C ALA A 795 9.58 21.63 31.72
N SER A 796 9.05 21.01 30.65
CA SER A 796 8.14 21.64 29.68
C SER A 796 7.01 22.42 30.34
N SER A 797 6.76 23.63 29.83
CA SER A 797 5.65 24.50 30.25
C SER A 797 4.28 23.98 29.86
N ILE A 798 4.21 23.06 28.88
CA ILE A 798 2.99 22.42 28.41
C ILE A 798 3.03 20.90 28.57
N GLN A 799 1.88 20.25 28.44
CA GLN A 799 1.84 18.79 28.42
C GLN A 799 2.49 18.24 27.14
N ARG A 800 3.49 17.38 27.32
CA ARG A 800 4.16 16.62 26.26
C ARG A 800 4.00 15.11 26.48
N PRO A 801 4.21 14.28 25.43
CA PRO A 801 4.44 12.85 25.59
C PRO A 801 5.53 12.57 26.65
N VAL A 802 5.48 11.40 27.28
CA VAL A 802 6.49 11.01 28.29
C VAL A 802 7.89 11.01 27.67
N LYS A 803 7.98 10.47 26.46
CA LYS A 803 9.15 10.50 25.59
C LYS A 803 8.67 10.45 24.14
N GLU A 804 9.51 10.90 23.21
CA GLU A 804 9.22 10.93 21.79
C GLU A 804 10.40 10.31 21.02
N LEU A 805 10.13 9.47 20.01
CA LEU A 805 11.18 8.99 19.11
C LEU A 805 11.73 10.18 18.31
N LYS A 806 13.05 10.40 18.39
CA LYS A 806 13.74 11.49 17.66
C LYS A 806 14.89 11.00 16.79
N GLY A 807 15.17 9.70 16.81
CA GLY A 807 16.19 9.10 15.97
C GLY A 807 16.25 7.59 16.14
N TYR A 808 16.76 6.90 15.12
CA TYR A 808 17.00 5.47 15.15
C TYR A 808 18.09 5.09 14.17
N GLN A 809 18.76 3.97 14.42
CA GLN A 809 19.71 3.38 13.48
C GLN A 809 19.64 1.87 13.56
N LYS A 810 19.34 1.22 12.42
CA LYS A 810 19.51 -0.23 12.26
C LYS A 810 20.98 -0.53 11.97
N VAL A 811 21.52 -1.54 12.64
CA VAL A 811 22.91 -1.98 12.45
C VAL A 811 22.99 -3.50 12.49
N PHE A 812 23.71 -4.09 11.54
CA PHE A 812 24.08 -5.49 11.57
C PHE A 812 25.32 -5.68 12.44
N VAL A 813 25.29 -6.66 13.35
CA VAL A 813 26.39 -6.98 14.25
C VAL A 813 26.59 -8.49 14.27
N ALA A 814 27.76 -8.96 13.85
CA ALA A 814 28.06 -10.39 13.88
C ALA A 814 28.14 -10.90 15.33
N ALA A 815 27.97 -12.21 15.53
CA ALA A 815 27.98 -12.81 16.87
C ALA A 815 29.29 -12.49 17.63
N GLY A 816 29.17 -11.96 18.85
CA GLY A 816 30.30 -11.56 19.68
C GLY A 816 30.92 -10.21 19.35
N GLU A 817 30.60 -9.61 18.20
CA GLU A 817 31.16 -8.32 17.79
C GLU A 817 30.56 -7.14 18.58
N THR A 818 31.35 -6.07 18.64
CA THR A 818 30.98 -4.79 19.27
C THR A 818 31.16 -3.66 18.26
N VAL A 819 30.16 -2.80 18.16
CA VAL A 819 30.16 -1.62 17.29
C VAL A 819 29.76 -0.38 18.07
N VAL A 820 30.15 0.80 17.61
CA VAL A 820 29.64 2.08 18.12
C VAL A 820 28.58 2.58 17.14
N VAL A 821 27.39 2.82 17.63
CA VAL A 821 26.27 3.36 16.85
C VAL A 821 26.11 4.83 17.20
N SER A 822 25.99 5.69 16.19
CA SER A 822 25.76 7.13 16.40
C SER A 822 24.52 7.59 15.64
N VAL A 823 23.71 8.42 16.29
CA VAL A 823 22.51 9.05 15.77
C VAL A 823 22.64 10.56 15.98
N THR A 824 22.46 11.32 14.89
CA THR A 824 22.45 12.79 14.94
C THR A 824 21.05 13.28 15.22
N LEU A 825 20.91 14.12 16.25
CA LEU A 825 19.70 14.83 16.62
C LEU A 825 19.85 16.31 16.28
N ASP A 826 18.71 16.99 16.13
CA ASP A 826 18.65 18.41 15.78
C ASP A 826 17.61 19.17 16.62
N LYS A 827 17.29 20.41 16.22
CA LYS A 827 16.28 21.27 16.86
C LYS A 827 14.90 20.61 17.03
N TYR A 828 14.47 19.68 16.17
CA TYR A 828 13.18 18.97 16.32
C TYR A 828 13.20 18.00 17.51
N ALA A 829 14.39 17.54 17.92
CA ALA A 829 14.52 16.64 19.05
C ALA A 829 14.06 17.27 20.38
N LEU A 830 14.20 18.59 20.50
CA LEU A 830 13.94 19.32 21.73
C LEU A 830 12.66 20.16 21.66
N SER A 831 12.17 20.46 20.46
CA SER A 831 11.09 21.43 20.26
C SER A 831 9.68 20.83 20.35
N PHE A 832 8.72 21.67 20.74
CA PHE A 832 7.29 21.51 20.52
C PHE A 832 6.74 22.73 19.76
N TRP A 833 5.53 22.65 19.18
CA TRP A 833 4.91 23.81 18.55
C TRP A 833 4.21 24.69 19.59
N SER A 834 4.72 25.91 19.78
CA SER A 834 4.17 26.88 20.73
C SER A 834 3.07 27.71 20.08
N HIS A 835 1.87 27.67 20.65
CA HIS A 835 0.76 28.50 20.21
C HIS A 835 0.99 29.99 20.47
N ASP A 836 1.59 30.33 21.62
CA ASP A 836 1.80 31.73 22.02
C ASP A 836 2.81 32.46 21.12
N HIS A 837 3.74 31.70 20.53
CA HIS A 837 4.74 32.25 19.63
C HIS A 837 4.42 32.02 18.15
N GLU A 838 3.53 31.07 17.82
CA GLU A 838 3.31 30.57 16.46
C GLU A 838 4.62 30.06 15.80
N GLN A 839 5.47 29.42 16.63
CA GLN A 839 6.78 28.89 16.24
C GLN A 839 7.07 27.58 16.98
N TRP A 840 8.05 26.83 16.48
CA TRP A 840 8.66 25.76 17.26
C TRP A 840 9.49 26.38 18.40
N LEU A 841 9.32 25.83 19.60
CA LEU A 841 10.00 26.26 20.81
C LEU A 841 10.71 25.05 21.44
N ALA A 842 12.02 25.14 21.59
CA ALA A 842 12.77 24.32 22.54
C ALA A 842 13.02 25.16 23.79
N GLU A 843 12.43 24.77 24.92
CA GLU A 843 12.56 25.50 26.18
C GLU A 843 13.87 25.15 26.87
N LYS A 844 14.56 26.17 27.37
CA LYS A 844 15.69 26.03 28.28
C LYS A 844 15.30 25.11 29.43
N GLY A 845 16.14 24.12 29.71
CA GLY A 845 15.94 23.24 30.84
C GLY A 845 16.62 21.89 30.67
N THR A 846 16.27 20.98 31.58
CA THR A 846 16.81 19.63 31.61
C THR A 846 16.00 18.69 30.72
N PHE A 847 16.71 17.99 29.85
CA PHE A 847 16.18 16.92 29.00
C PHE A 847 16.83 15.59 29.35
N GLU A 848 16.19 14.50 28.95
CA GLU A 848 16.76 13.15 28.99
C GLU A 848 16.81 12.55 27.59
N THR A 849 17.97 12.03 27.21
CA THR A 849 18.09 11.08 26.11
C THR A 849 17.97 9.67 26.65
N ILE A 850 17.08 8.90 26.05
CA ILE A 850 16.74 7.53 26.44
C ILE A 850 17.03 6.62 25.26
N ILE A 851 17.92 5.64 25.47
CA ILE A 851 18.14 4.54 24.53
C ILE A 851 17.24 3.40 24.97
N ALA A 852 16.45 2.86 24.03
CA ALA A 852 15.54 1.76 24.30
C ALA A 852 15.48 0.79 23.12
N THR A 853 15.05 -0.45 23.39
CA THR A 853 14.80 -1.46 22.35
C THR A 853 13.34 -1.44 21.85
N SER A 854 12.45 -0.74 22.55
CA SER A 854 11.08 -0.39 22.14
C SER A 854 10.58 0.83 22.92
N ALA A 855 9.36 1.31 22.64
CA ALA A 855 8.73 2.35 23.46
C ALA A 855 8.26 1.86 24.84
N ASP A 856 8.24 0.54 25.10
CA ASP A 856 7.90 0.01 26.42
C ASP A 856 8.83 0.60 27.49
N PRO A 857 8.31 1.22 28.57
CA PRO A 857 9.14 1.71 29.67
C PRO A 857 10.08 0.65 30.30
N ARG A 858 9.79 -0.64 30.11
CA ARG A 858 10.62 -1.76 30.60
C ARG A 858 11.82 -2.06 29.68
N ASP A 859 11.80 -1.56 28.45
CA ASP A 859 12.80 -1.78 27.42
C ASP A 859 13.82 -0.64 27.31
N GLU A 860 13.76 0.33 28.22
CA GLU A 860 14.74 1.41 28.35
C GLU A 860 16.07 0.85 28.91
N VAL A 861 17.15 1.00 28.14
CA VAL A 861 18.45 0.38 28.48
C VAL A 861 19.46 1.38 29.03
N LEU A 862 19.49 2.61 28.52
CA LEU A 862 20.39 3.66 28.98
C LEU A 862 19.69 5.01 28.98
N ARG A 863 20.06 5.88 29.93
CA ARG A 863 19.51 7.22 30.08
C ARG A 863 20.63 8.19 30.40
N ARG A 864 20.58 9.39 29.83
CA ARG A 864 21.48 10.48 30.19
C ARG A 864 20.76 11.82 30.17
N ARG A 865 21.03 12.64 31.19
CA ARG A 865 20.56 14.02 31.27
C ARG A 865 21.50 14.97 30.56
N PHE A 866 20.92 16.02 29.99
CA PHE A 866 21.65 17.16 29.41
C PHE A 866 20.81 18.43 29.57
N GLU A 867 21.46 19.57 29.48
CA GLU A 867 20.82 20.89 29.60
C GLU A 867 20.74 21.58 28.25
N LEU A 868 19.56 22.09 27.88
CA LEU A 868 19.44 23.13 26.85
C LEU A 868 19.68 24.48 27.52
N VAL A 869 20.72 25.21 27.10
CA VAL A 869 21.21 26.39 27.86
C VAL A 869 20.31 27.63 27.73
N GLU A 870 19.61 27.77 26.60
CA GLU A 870 18.73 28.90 26.27
C GLU A 870 17.50 28.45 25.47
N ASN A 871 16.42 29.23 25.57
CA ASN A 871 15.23 29.01 24.74
C ASN A 871 15.60 29.20 23.27
N TYR A 872 15.08 28.35 22.41
CA TYR A 872 15.30 28.44 20.97
C TYR A 872 13.97 28.44 20.22
N LEU A 873 13.64 29.58 19.61
CA LEU A 873 12.46 29.76 18.77
C LEU A 873 12.85 29.66 17.30
N TRP A 874 12.07 28.93 16.52
CA TRP A 874 12.32 28.80 15.08
C TRP A 874 11.06 28.44 14.28
N SER A 875 11.08 28.82 13.01
CA SER A 875 10.05 28.49 12.01
C SER A 875 10.73 28.04 10.72
N GLY A 876 9.99 27.33 9.87
CA GLY A 876 10.47 26.92 8.55
C GLY A 876 11.47 25.76 8.58
N LYS A 877 12.40 25.76 7.60
CA LYS A 877 13.42 24.71 7.42
C LYS A 877 14.49 24.73 8.51
#